data_AF-A0AAD5W3E3-F1
#
_entry.id   AF-A0AAD5W3E3-F1
#
_cell.length_a   1.000
_cell.length_b   1.000
_cell.length_c   1.000
_cell.angle_alpha   90.00
_cell.angle_beta   90.00
_cell.angle_gamma   90.00
#
_symmetry.space_group_name_H-M   'P 1'
#
loop_
_entity.id
_entity.type
_entity.pdbx_description
1 polymer ?
#
loop_
_entity_poly.entity_id
_entity_poly.type
_entity_poly.pdbx_seq_one_letter_code
_entity_poly.pdbx_strand_id
1 'polypeptide(L)'
;MAGMYTAPLTGKAQDECVHESWRRNSEDEDEEQERHGLGVVFRIVVAGTVLLVYWYSTYKLANSPYPSISNHEAHTPPQVQESFDRFYHDYPDTTISSQEPITRSPAYLVKAYRGAVASENGICSGMGVDVLKRGGNAVDAAISTTFCTGVVHMFSTGIGGGGFMIVRIPPPPSNSSSGNQSSSDSDVWSVNFRETAPALANATMYNGDRLKAQYGGLSIAVPGELRGLQEAHRRWGSLPWKELVEPSVELAAKGWRVQKELARRLEVYTEVMVSHPDWKPLFAPNGTLVKEGDWVRRENYAQTLAVIAEQGPDAFYEGPIADSIIKKVRENGGILSHQDLKDYRIKFERPLMGTYRGRKIYTTHAPGAGILLVQILNVLENYDMSKRTPLTVHRIIEAIKYAFSSRTKIYDPMTTTDLGRISKLATKDYAYEIFRNITDDKTHPLEYYNPEYTVPIDHGTYHTSVVDQNGMAVAITSTVNNPFGSLVLDTNTGILMNNQMNDFSIPDIIDDSGMYPSPYNYVEPGKRAVSSTSPAILENEDGSFYACIGGAGGIRIFPSVAQVLLHLDWGMNPSEAIEFGRVHDQLWPMEVEVDEIYPSDAFEFLRQAGHNLTIADINRFAASVHLVMQKDGVFYAASDSRKNGVPVALLIVIDTGLYAILFTISIYVLAWCNKSRQWFLLITTVFMFAIATADITYTVWLLFEILLGKEHFQFRVLYPKYSMFVTNTFVAHALLLYRCVVVWGHNRWLIGLGTFGLISVTGAGYALEGTTLEMVSNGWIYLSLTLILNLALTGLMAGKIFYITNLTKRNVGLLPLTLKRRYMTTIAILIECGVLYTIYLTLNLAFLKQPSANAVLECAAVQVVGIVPTLIVVQVGLGRSASYDHGDEVPLRDSFIVKRDSESPDVSPQQYRPPLFPPSGYRSYHQPMYHT
;
A
#
# COMPACT_ATOMS: atom_id res chain seq x y z
N MET A 1 18.98 -20.87 32.02
CA MET A 1 19.07 -20.80 33.50
C MET A 1 17.77 -21.32 34.08
N ALA A 2 17.81 -22.05 35.19
CA ALA A 2 16.62 -22.54 35.91
C ALA A 2 16.71 -22.13 37.40
N GLY A 3 15.55 -21.92 38.02
CA GLY A 3 15.38 -21.56 39.43
C GLY A 3 13.89 -21.25 39.68
N MET A 4 13.11 -22.21 40.18
CA MET A 4 12.81 -22.39 41.62
C MET A 4 11.89 -21.29 42.19
N TYR A 5 10.65 -21.62 42.57
CA TYR A 5 10.34 -22.03 43.95
C TYR A 5 8.91 -22.61 44.10
N THR A 6 8.69 -23.33 45.19
CA THR A 6 7.50 -24.12 45.53
C THR A 6 6.54 -23.40 46.51
N ALA A 7 5.31 -23.92 46.62
CA ALA A 7 4.19 -23.53 47.53
C ALA A 7 4.48 -23.83 49.04
N PRO A 8 3.54 -23.75 50.05
CA PRO A 8 2.07 -23.57 49.99
C PRO A 8 1.33 -22.80 51.16
N LEU A 9 0.01 -22.63 50.98
CA LEU A 9 -1.14 -22.70 51.92
C LEU A 9 -1.07 -22.29 53.42
N THR A 10 -1.99 -21.39 53.83
CA THR A 10 -2.81 -21.40 55.07
C THR A 10 -4.13 -20.62 54.81
N GLY A 11 -5.30 -20.82 55.42
CA GLY A 11 -5.82 -21.95 56.23
C GLY A 11 -7.09 -21.59 57.07
N LYS A 12 -8.15 -22.43 57.00
CA LYS A 12 -9.34 -22.55 57.91
C LYS A 12 -10.35 -21.37 57.91
N ALA A 13 -11.62 -21.48 58.35
CA ALA A 13 -12.32 -22.46 59.21
C ALA A 13 -13.84 -22.58 58.81
N GLN A 14 -14.46 -23.78 58.79
CA GLN A 14 -15.43 -24.35 59.78
C GLN A 14 -16.90 -23.81 59.70
N ASP A 15 -17.99 -24.54 60.01
CA ASP A 15 -18.28 -25.99 60.20
C ASP A 15 -19.84 -26.23 60.25
N GLU A 16 -20.29 -27.49 60.41
CA GLU A 16 -21.67 -27.97 60.76
C GLU A 16 -22.80 -27.80 59.70
N CYS A 17 -23.84 -28.62 59.51
CA CYS A 17 -24.28 -29.99 59.90
C CYS A 17 -25.58 -30.32 59.08
N VAL A 18 -26.09 -31.54 58.82
CA VAL A 18 -25.67 -32.96 59.03
C VAL A 18 -26.41 -33.90 58.01
N HIS A 19 -26.20 -35.22 58.08
CA HIS A 19 -26.81 -36.31 57.26
C HIS A 19 -28.34 -36.25 56.96
N GLU A 20 -28.73 -36.64 55.72
CA GLU A 20 -29.54 -37.87 55.52
C GLU A 20 -29.58 -38.43 54.06
N SER A 21 -29.65 -39.77 53.96
CA SER A 21 -29.99 -40.61 52.79
C SER A 21 -29.05 -40.69 51.56
N TRP A 22 -28.51 -41.89 51.33
CA TRP A 22 -27.95 -42.34 50.05
C TRP A 22 -29.06 -42.90 49.14
N ARG A 23 -29.11 -42.44 47.86
CA ARG A 23 -29.35 -43.21 46.61
C ARG A 23 -30.06 -42.38 45.52
N ARG A 24 -29.32 -41.93 44.49
CA ARG A 24 -29.59 -42.21 43.05
C ARG A 24 -28.64 -41.45 42.11
N ASN A 25 -28.43 -42.06 40.94
CA ASN A 25 -27.93 -41.52 39.66
C ASN A 25 -26.49 -40.98 39.62
N SER A 26 -25.57 -41.87 39.23
CA SER A 26 -24.20 -41.59 38.82
C SER A 26 -24.08 -41.42 37.29
N GLU A 27 -24.94 -40.59 36.69
CA GLU A 27 -24.96 -40.36 35.23
C GLU A 27 -24.79 -38.88 34.84
N ASP A 28 -25.10 -37.93 35.73
CA ASP A 28 -24.96 -36.48 35.44
C ASP A 28 -23.56 -35.91 35.76
N GLU A 29 -22.81 -36.48 36.72
CA GLU A 29 -21.45 -36.00 37.06
C GLU A 29 -20.42 -36.29 35.96
N ASP A 30 -20.54 -37.43 35.26
CA ASP A 30 -19.69 -37.77 34.11
C ASP A 30 -19.95 -36.81 32.93
N GLU A 31 -21.21 -36.40 32.67
CA GLU A 31 -21.52 -35.49 31.56
C GLU A 31 -20.99 -34.06 31.80
N GLU A 32 -20.95 -33.59 33.05
CA GLU A 32 -20.39 -32.27 33.40
C GLU A 32 -18.84 -32.28 33.42
N GLN A 33 -18.21 -33.37 33.87
CA GLN A 33 -16.76 -33.56 33.72
C GLN A 33 -16.33 -33.73 32.25
N GLU A 34 -17.10 -34.43 31.41
CA GLU A 34 -16.81 -34.55 29.97
C GLU A 34 -16.92 -33.19 29.25
N ARG A 35 -17.93 -32.38 29.55
CA ARG A 35 -18.06 -31.01 28.98
C ARG A 35 -16.86 -30.13 29.35
N HIS A 36 -16.37 -30.21 30.58
CA HIS A 36 -15.14 -29.52 30.97
C HIS A 36 -13.89 -30.09 30.29
N GLY A 37 -13.78 -31.41 30.16
CA GLY A 37 -12.69 -32.09 29.47
C GLY A 37 -12.57 -31.71 27.98
N LEU A 38 -13.69 -31.71 27.24
CA LEU A 38 -13.71 -31.26 25.84
C LEU A 38 -13.35 -29.77 25.70
N GLY A 39 -13.82 -28.91 26.61
CA GLY A 39 -13.44 -27.49 26.64
C GLY A 39 -11.94 -27.27 26.86
N VAL A 40 -11.30 -28.10 27.69
CA VAL A 40 -9.85 -28.08 27.94
C VAL A 40 -9.08 -28.59 26.74
N VAL A 41 -9.46 -29.72 26.13
CA VAL A 41 -8.83 -30.24 24.91
C VAL A 41 -8.90 -29.23 23.77
N PHE A 42 -10.05 -28.57 23.57
CA PHE A 42 -10.20 -27.54 22.53
C PHE A 42 -9.29 -26.32 22.76
N ARG A 43 -9.17 -25.86 24.02
CA ARG A 43 -8.24 -24.76 24.38
C ARG A 43 -6.78 -25.15 24.22
N ILE A 44 -6.39 -26.38 24.55
CA ILE A 44 -5.03 -26.90 24.36
C ILE A 44 -4.68 -27.00 22.87
N VAL A 45 -5.61 -27.46 22.02
CA VAL A 45 -5.40 -27.50 20.56
C VAL A 45 -5.22 -26.10 20.01
N VAL A 46 -6.10 -25.13 20.35
CA VAL A 46 -5.97 -23.74 19.88
C VAL A 46 -4.67 -23.08 20.36
N ALA A 47 -4.32 -23.23 21.64
CA ALA A 47 -3.07 -22.68 22.18
C ALA A 47 -1.83 -23.34 21.55
N GLY A 48 -1.87 -24.66 21.32
CA GLY A 48 -0.83 -25.40 20.61
C GLY A 48 -0.66 -24.95 19.16
N THR A 49 -1.76 -24.63 18.46
CA THR A 49 -1.71 -24.07 17.10
C THR A 49 -1.10 -22.68 17.09
N VAL A 50 -1.47 -21.79 18.01
CA VAL A 50 -0.87 -20.44 18.12
C VAL A 50 0.63 -20.53 18.42
N LEU A 51 1.04 -21.43 19.33
CA LEU A 51 2.45 -21.66 19.65
C LEU A 51 3.23 -22.29 18.48
N LEU A 52 2.64 -23.20 17.71
CA LEU A 52 3.26 -23.78 16.52
C LEU A 52 3.46 -22.74 15.41
N VAL A 53 2.46 -21.87 15.17
CA VAL A 53 2.57 -20.76 14.21
C VAL A 53 3.66 -19.78 14.66
N TYR A 54 3.67 -19.38 15.94
CA TYR A 54 4.69 -18.49 16.49
C TYR A 54 6.10 -19.10 16.43
N TRP A 55 6.25 -20.36 16.82
CA TRP A 55 7.51 -21.09 16.76
C TRP A 55 8.03 -21.21 15.32
N TYR A 56 7.17 -21.59 14.37
CA TYR A 56 7.52 -21.69 12.95
C TYR A 56 7.95 -20.32 12.36
N SER A 57 7.26 -19.23 12.72
CA SER A 57 7.67 -17.87 12.37
C SER A 57 9.05 -17.50 12.90
N THR A 58 9.36 -17.83 14.17
CA THR A 58 10.69 -17.57 14.76
C THR A 58 11.79 -18.48 14.23
N TYR A 59 11.50 -19.75 13.91
CA TYR A 59 12.49 -20.72 13.45
C TYR A 59 13.00 -20.40 12.03
N LYS A 60 12.12 -19.90 11.14
CA LYS A 60 12.52 -19.48 9.78
C LYS A 60 13.32 -18.17 9.75
N LEU A 61 13.25 -17.34 10.80
CA LEU A 61 14.09 -16.14 10.96
C LEU A 61 15.50 -16.46 11.46
N ALA A 62 15.71 -17.60 12.11
CA ALA A 62 16.96 -17.90 12.81
C ALA A 62 18.03 -18.64 11.98
N ASN A 63 17.66 -19.31 10.88
CA ASN A 63 18.55 -20.22 10.16
C ASN A 63 18.47 -20.06 8.63
N SER A 64 19.34 -19.20 8.07
CA SER A 64 19.75 -19.24 6.67
C SER A 64 21.28 -19.12 6.60
N PRO A 65 22.01 -20.03 5.92
CA PRO A 65 23.47 -20.09 6.00
C PRO A 65 24.17 -19.01 5.16
N TYR A 66 25.18 -18.38 5.77
CA TYR A 66 26.10 -17.43 5.13
C TYR A 66 27.27 -18.15 4.43
N PRO A 67 27.78 -17.64 3.31
CA PRO A 67 29.15 -17.82 2.87
C PRO A 67 30.02 -16.62 3.27
N SER A 68 31.11 -16.87 4.01
CA SER A 68 32.12 -15.86 4.36
C SER A 68 33.11 -15.65 3.22
N ILE A 69 33.40 -14.39 2.84
CA ILE A 69 34.50 -14.03 1.95
C ILE A 69 35.35 -12.94 2.63
N SER A 70 36.67 -13.09 2.54
CA SER A 70 37.67 -12.30 3.26
C SER A 70 38.03 -10.99 2.56
N ASN A 71 38.29 -9.95 3.37
CA ASN A 71 38.74 -8.63 2.90
C ASN A 71 40.10 -8.70 2.19
N HIS A 72 40.21 -8.00 1.06
CA HIS A 72 41.49 -7.46 0.57
C HIS A 72 41.32 -5.97 0.30
N GLU A 73 42.14 -5.16 0.96
CA GLU A 73 42.26 -3.73 0.68
C GLU A 73 42.94 -3.52 -0.68
N ALA A 74 42.41 -2.60 -1.48
CA ALA A 74 43.01 -2.22 -2.76
C ALA A 74 43.09 -0.69 -2.84
N HIS A 75 44.31 -0.16 -2.95
CA HIS A 75 44.53 1.26 -3.24
C HIS A 75 44.26 1.54 -4.73
N THR A 76 43.52 2.60 -5.02
CA THR A 76 43.18 3.02 -6.39
C THR A 76 44.42 3.55 -7.14
N PRO A 77 44.74 3.06 -8.35
CA PRO A 77 45.87 3.57 -9.13
C PRO A 77 45.65 4.99 -9.69
N PRO A 78 46.70 5.83 -9.83
CA PRO A 78 46.59 7.22 -10.32
C PRO A 78 45.90 7.40 -11.68
N GLN A 79 45.97 6.40 -12.57
CA GLN A 79 45.36 6.45 -13.90
C GLN A 79 43.82 6.51 -13.87
N VAL A 80 43.18 6.06 -12.78
CA VAL A 80 41.73 6.19 -12.59
C VAL A 80 41.37 7.66 -12.31
N GLN A 81 42.21 8.39 -11.56
CA GLN A 81 42.01 9.81 -11.25
C GLN A 81 42.11 10.68 -12.51
N GLU A 82 43.13 10.47 -13.35
CA GLU A 82 43.27 11.19 -14.64
C GLU A 82 42.14 10.90 -15.65
N SER A 83 41.46 9.76 -15.51
CA SER A 83 40.27 9.44 -16.31
C SER A 83 39.02 10.14 -15.75
N PHE A 84 38.96 10.30 -14.41
CA PHE A 84 37.86 10.95 -13.70
C PHE A 84 37.89 12.47 -13.85
N ASP A 85 39.06 13.09 -13.74
CA ASP A 85 39.26 14.53 -14.01
C ASP A 85 38.93 14.87 -15.48
N ARG A 86 39.18 13.93 -16.40
CA ARG A 86 38.81 14.06 -17.81
C ARG A 86 37.30 13.91 -18.02
N PHE A 87 36.65 12.93 -17.40
CA PHE A 87 35.19 12.79 -17.40
C PHE A 87 34.49 14.07 -16.90
N TYR A 88 35.03 14.72 -15.85
CA TYR A 88 34.48 15.98 -15.36
C TYR A 88 34.61 17.14 -16.35
N HIS A 89 35.70 17.21 -17.12
CA HIS A 89 35.93 18.31 -18.06
C HIS A 89 35.31 18.10 -19.46
N ASP A 90 35.16 16.86 -19.93
CA ASP A 90 34.82 16.54 -21.33
C ASP A 90 33.33 16.18 -21.57
N TYR A 91 32.40 16.39 -20.61
CA TYR A 91 30.97 16.11 -20.81
C TYR A 91 30.15 17.39 -21.11
N PRO A 92 29.99 17.80 -22.39
CA PRO A 92 28.97 18.76 -22.77
C PRO A 92 27.58 18.13 -22.67
N ASP A 93 26.54 18.97 -22.49
CA ASP A 93 25.12 18.58 -22.53
C ASP A 93 24.80 17.80 -23.82
N THR A 94 24.85 16.47 -23.73
CA THR A 94 24.71 15.57 -24.87
C THR A 94 23.41 14.81 -24.77
N THR A 95 22.44 15.26 -25.55
CA THR A 95 21.24 14.50 -25.89
C THR A 95 21.64 13.20 -26.56
N ILE A 96 21.70 12.10 -25.80
CA ILE A 96 21.93 10.76 -26.36
C ILE A 96 20.74 10.41 -27.25
N SER A 97 21.00 10.38 -28.56
CA SER A 97 20.09 9.88 -29.59
C SER A 97 19.99 8.35 -29.52
N SER A 98 19.25 7.83 -28.54
CA SER A 98 18.80 6.43 -28.58
C SER A 98 17.85 6.24 -29.76
N GLN A 99 18.22 5.41 -30.72
CA GLN A 99 17.43 5.18 -31.94
C GLN A 99 16.16 4.33 -31.72
N GLU A 100 15.94 3.80 -30.51
CA GLU A 100 14.68 3.16 -30.13
C GLU A 100 13.67 4.19 -29.60
N PRO A 101 12.38 4.09 -29.97
CA PRO A 101 11.35 5.00 -29.48
C PRO A 101 11.20 4.86 -27.96
N ILE A 102 11.09 5.99 -27.26
CA ILE A 102 11.01 6.04 -25.79
C ILE A 102 9.69 5.40 -25.33
N THR A 103 9.73 4.11 -25.00
CA THR A 103 8.54 3.38 -24.52
C THR A 103 8.28 3.64 -23.06
N ARG A 104 7.02 3.91 -22.75
CA ARG A 104 6.59 4.33 -21.42
C ARG A 104 6.20 3.14 -20.54
N SER A 105 5.62 3.51 -19.41
CA SER A 105 4.58 2.74 -18.75
C SER A 105 3.20 3.23 -19.23
N PRO A 106 2.15 2.38 -19.19
CA PRO A 106 0.78 2.85 -19.40
C PRO A 106 0.43 3.97 -18.41
N ALA A 107 -0.40 4.92 -18.85
CA ALA A 107 -0.97 5.92 -17.96
C ALA A 107 -2.03 5.27 -17.05
N TYR A 108 -1.94 5.48 -15.75
CA TYR A 108 -2.84 4.85 -14.77
C TYR A 108 -3.68 5.89 -14.03
N LEU A 109 -5.00 5.75 -14.12
CA LEU A 109 -5.95 6.42 -13.24
C LEU A 109 -6.50 5.41 -12.22
N VAL A 110 -6.09 5.53 -10.95
CA VAL A 110 -6.52 4.62 -9.89
C VAL A 110 -7.54 5.31 -8.99
N LYS A 111 -8.64 4.60 -8.69
CA LYS A 111 -9.70 5.08 -7.79
C LYS A 111 -9.54 4.48 -6.39
N ALA A 112 -9.75 5.28 -5.35
CA ALA A 112 -9.68 4.85 -3.95
C ALA A 112 -10.79 5.52 -3.11
N TYR A 113 -11.11 4.91 -1.97
CA TYR A 113 -12.10 5.43 -1.01
C TYR A 113 -11.51 5.70 0.39
N ARG A 114 -10.25 5.32 0.63
CA ARG A 114 -9.58 5.40 1.95
C ARG A 114 -8.16 5.98 1.85
N GLY A 115 -7.89 6.75 0.81
CA GLY A 115 -6.56 7.30 0.52
C GLY A 115 -5.80 6.58 -0.60
N ALA A 116 -4.76 7.25 -1.07
CA ALA A 116 -3.93 6.82 -2.20
C ALA A 116 -2.53 7.45 -2.12
N VAL A 117 -1.58 6.84 -2.83
CA VAL A 117 -0.21 7.32 -3.00
C VAL A 117 0.08 7.41 -4.49
N ALA A 118 0.50 8.59 -4.96
CA ALA A 118 0.96 8.82 -6.32
C ALA A 118 2.44 9.23 -6.30
N SER A 119 3.30 8.42 -6.91
CA SER A 119 4.72 8.72 -7.09
C SER A 119 5.32 8.13 -8.36
N GLU A 120 6.59 8.41 -8.60
CA GLU A 120 7.40 7.91 -9.73
C GLU A 120 7.69 6.40 -9.68
N ASN A 121 7.30 5.68 -8.61
CA ASN A 121 7.66 4.26 -8.49
C ASN A 121 6.55 3.40 -7.87
N GLY A 122 6.06 2.42 -8.63
CA GLY A 122 5.01 1.49 -8.16
C GLY A 122 5.39 0.64 -6.95
N ILE A 123 6.69 0.34 -6.74
CA ILE A 123 7.16 -0.35 -5.54
C ILE A 123 6.95 0.54 -4.31
N CYS A 124 7.31 1.82 -4.42
CA CYS A 124 7.27 2.77 -3.31
C CYS A 124 5.86 3.32 -3.06
N SER A 125 5.07 3.58 -4.11
CA SER A 125 3.62 3.82 -3.98
C SER A 125 2.92 2.64 -3.29
N GLY A 126 3.31 1.41 -3.61
CA GLY A 126 2.83 0.21 -2.94
C GLY A 126 3.19 0.18 -1.46
N MET A 127 4.44 0.49 -1.12
CA MET A 127 4.93 0.56 0.27
C MET A 127 4.18 1.61 1.10
N GLY A 128 3.96 2.81 0.55
CA GLY A 128 3.15 3.85 1.21
C GLY A 128 1.71 3.41 1.45
N VAL A 129 1.08 2.73 0.48
CA VAL A 129 -0.27 2.16 0.66
C VAL A 129 -0.27 1.02 1.70
N ASP A 130 0.79 0.22 1.78
CA ASP A 130 0.91 -0.83 2.81
C ASP A 130 1.13 -0.24 4.21
N VAL A 131 1.67 0.98 4.34
CA VAL A 131 1.63 1.77 5.58
C VAL A 131 0.21 2.24 5.91
N LEU A 132 -0.53 2.79 4.94
CA LEU A 132 -1.94 3.18 5.14
C LEU A 132 -2.81 1.98 5.57
N LYS A 133 -2.57 0.78 5.01
CA LYS A 133 -3.25 -0.48 5.43
C LYS A 133 -3.00 -0.85 6.89
N ARG A 134 -1.81 -0.54 7.42
CA ARG A 134 -1.43 -0.81 8.82
C ARG A 134 -1.99 0.23 9.82
N GLY A 135 -2.75 1.22 9.35
CA GLY A 135 -3.30 2.30 10.18
C GLY A 135 -2.37 3.51 10.31
N GLY A 136 -1.27 3.56 9.55
CA GLY A 136 -0.50 4.79 9.37
C GLY A 136 -1.30 5.84 8.58
N ASN A 137 -0.93 7.10 8.75
CA ASN A 137 -1.57 8.23 8.09
C ASN A 137 -0.77 8.71 6.87
N ALA A 138 -1.18 9.84 6.27
CA ALA A 138 -0.52 10.39 5.09
C ALA A 138 0.95 10.76 5.31
N VAL A 139 1.35 11.20 6.51
CA VAL A 139 2.74 11.50 6.87
C VAL A 139 3.56 10.22 7.00
N ASP A 140 3.05 9.20 7.70
CA ASP A 140 3.71 7.89 7.81
C ASP A 140 3.97 7.27 6.43
N ALA A 141 2.96 7.30 5.56
CA ALA A 141 3.02 6.75 4.22
C ALA A 141 3.97 7.57 3.32
N ALA A 142 4.00 8.89 3.42
CA ALA A 142 4.95 9.74 2.71
C ALA A 142 6.40 9.44 3.12
N ILE A 143 6.68 9.31 4.42
CA ILE A 143 8.02 8.98 4.95
C ILE A 143 8.52 7.63 4.39
N SER A 144 7.71 6.58 4.51
CA SER A 144 8.11 5.24 4.03
C SER A 144 8.28 5.19 2.51
N THR A 145 7.45 5.93 1.77
CA THR A 145 7.57 6.10 0.32
C THR A 145 8.88 6.82 -0.06
N THR A 146 9.26 7.88 0.64
CA THR A 146 10.53 8.61 0.40
C THR A 146 11.75 7.73 0.66
N PHE A 147 11.79 6.98 1.77
CA PHE A 147 12.88 6.04 2.03
C PHE A 147 13.02 4.97 0.94
N CYS A 148 11.90 4.39 0.48
CA CYS A 148 11.90 3.40 -0.59
C CYS A 148 12.50 3.99 -1.87
N THR A 149 12.09 5.19 -2.24
CA THR A 149 12.60 5.86 -3.44
C THR A 149 14.07 6.19 -3.31
N GLY A 150 14.52 6.62 -2.12
CA GLY A 150 15.94 6.79 -1.81
C GLY A 150 16.76 5.51 -1.95
N VAL A 151 16.14 4.31 -1.87
CA VAL A 151 16.77 3.02 -2.23
C VAL A 151 16.81 2.83 -3.75
N VAL A 152 15.64 2.83 -4.41
CA VAL A 152 15.48 2.32 -5.79
C VAL A 152 15.76 3.34 -6.89
N HIS A 153 15.50 4.61 -6.62
CA HIS A 153 15.70 5.76 -7.52
C HIS A 153 16.72 6.74 -6.90
N MET A 154 17.82 6.20 -6.36
CA MET A 154 18.88 6.97 -5.70
C MET A 154 19.45 8.10 -6.57
N PHE A 155 19.38 7.96 -7.90
CA PHE A 155 19.78 8.99 -8.84
C PHE A 155 18.94 10.27 -8.73
N SER A 156 17.74 10.25 -8.14
CA SER A 156 16.85 11.42 -8.01
C SER A 156 16.72 11.95 -6.59
N THR A 157 16.82 11.13 -5.54
CA THR A 157 16.56 11.52 -4.14
C THR A 157 17.22 10.56 -3.14
N GLY A 158 17.33 10.98 -1.88
CA GLY A 158 17.71 10.14 -0.75
C GLY A 158 18.30 10.95 0.41
N ILE A 159 18.66 10.26 1.50
CA ILE A 159 19.03 10.90 2.77
C ILE A 159 20.26 11.82 2.70
N GLY A 160 21.06 11.73 1.63
CA GLY A 160 22.17 12.65 1.34
C GLY A 160 21.78 13.92 0.60
N GLY A 161 20.49 14.22 0.44
CA GLY A 161 19.94 15.44 -0.17
C GLY A 161 18.87 16.14 0.69
N GLY A 162 17.87 16.77 0.06
CA GLY A 162 16.89 17.61 0.74
C GLY A 162 15.75 18.09 -0.17
N GLY A 163 14.94 19.05 0.30
CA GLY A 163 13.73 19.45 -0.40
C GLY A 163 12.64 20.10 0.47
N PHE A 164 11.38 19.88 0.10
CA PHE A 164 10.22 20.57 0.67
C PHE A 164 9.02 19.64 0.81
N MET A 165 8.24 19.82 1.87
CA MET A 165 6.99 19.10 2.13
C MET A 165 5.91 20.07 2.58
N ILE A 166 4.73 20.00 1.96
CA ILE A 166 3.51 20.65 2.46
C ILE A 166 2.65 19.57 3.12
N VAL A 167 2.22 19.82 4.35
CA VAL A 167 1.36 18.93 5.13
C VAL A 167 0.04 19.64 5.43
N ARG A 168 -1.08 19.04 5.02
CA ARG A 168 -2.44 19.47 5.37
C ARG A 168 -2.99 18.52 6.42
N ILE A 169 -3.29 19.05 7.60
CA ILE A 169 -4.06 18.37 8.64
C ILE A 169 -5.55 18.74 8.44
N PRO A 170 -6.47 17.78 8.29
CA PRO A 170 -7.90 18.07 8.15
C PRO A 170 -8.45 18.72 9.43
N PRO A 171 -9.48 19.57 9.36
CA PRO A 171 -10.16 20.05 10.56
C PRO A 171 -10.73 18.84 11.35
N PRO A 172 -10.77 18.92 12.69
CA PRO A 172 -11.30 17.83 13.51
C PRO A 172 -12.78 17.57 13.19
N PRO A 173 -13.27 16.32 13.30
CA PRO A 173 -14.69 16.02 13.08
C PRO A 173 -15.58 16.86 14.00
N SER A 174 -16.71 17.34 13.48
CA SER A 174 -17.66 18.23 14.17
C SER A 174 -18.22 17.70 15.50
N ASN A 175 -18.03 16.40 15.78
CA ASN A 175 -18.45 15.73 17.01
C ASN A 175 -17.32 15.57 18.05
N SER A 176 -16.13 16.15 17.84
CA SER A 176 -15.00 16.04 18.79
C SER A 176 -15.16 17.02 19.96
N SER A 177 -15.42 16.48 21.16
CA SER A 177 -15.62 17.25 22.41
C SER A 177 -14.38 17.96 22.97
N SER A 178 -13.26 17.93 22.24
CA SER A 178 -11.97 18.52 22.61
C SER A 178 -12.01 20.05 22.48
N GLY A 179 -12.42 20.75 23.54
CA GLY A 179 -12.79 22.16 23.56
C GLY A 179 -11.70 23.23 23.35
N ASN A 180 -10.72 23.01 22.47
CA ASN A 180 -9.82 24.07 21.99
C ASN A 180 -10.16 24.41 20.54
N GLN A 181 -10.86 25.53 20.35
CA GLN A 181 -11.18 26.22 19.09
C GLN A 181 -11.45 25.32 17.87
N SER A 182 -12.74 25.04 17.65
CA SER A 182 -13.26 24.48 16.39
C SER A 182 -13.04 25.46 15.23
N SER A 183 -11.87 25.41 14.59
CA SER A 183 -11.67 25.99 13.27
C SER A 183 -12.33 25.10 12.21
N SER A 184 -13.12 25.69 11.32
CA SER A 184 -13.61 25.02 10.11
C SER A 184 -12.49 24.81 9.08
N ASP A 185 -11.41 25.59 9.18
CA ASP A 185 -10.24 25.51 8.32
C ASP A 185 -9.26 24.41 8.74
N SER A 186 -8.57 23.86 7.75
CA SER A 186 -7.45 22.94 7.89
C SER A 186 -6.19 23.62 8.44
N ASP A 187 -5.40 22.86 9.20
CA ASP A 187 -4.10 23.32 9.69
C ASP A 187 -3.00 22.89 8.72
N VAL A 188 -2.48 23.83 7.93
CA VAL A 188 -1.51 23.55 6.84
C VAL A 188 -0.13 24.13 7.15
N TRP A 189 0.92 23.34 6.90
CA TRP A 189 2.31 23.64 7.25
C TRP A 189 3.27 23.35 6.10
N SER A 190 4.37 24.12 6.06
CA SER A 190 5.50 23.94 5.16
C SER A 190 6.72 23.49 5.96
N VAL A 191 7.25 22.32 5.62
CA VAL A 191 8.51 21.78 6.12
C VAL A 191 9.56 21.97 5.03
N ASN A 192 10.39 23.00 5.17
CA ASN A 192 11.50 23.28 4.29
C ASN A 192 12.76 22.61 4.87
N PHE A 193 13.18 21.54 4.23
CA PHE A 193 14.37 20.75 4.54
C PHE A 193 15.39 20.82 3.39
N ARG A 194 15.40 21.96 2.68
CA ARG A 194 16.42 22.28 1.67
C ARG A 194 17.78 22.37 2.32
N GLU A 195 18.78 21.85 1.63
CA GLU A 195 20.16 21.80 2.04
C GLU A 195 20.74 23.22 2.20
N THR A 196 21.65 23.39 3.15
CA THR A 196 22.34 24.65 3.40
C THR A 196 23.78 24.59 2.92
N ALA A 197 24.34 25.70 2.46
CA ALA A 197 25.77 25.81 2.18
C ALA A 197 26.61 25.58 3.47
N PRO A 198 27.71 24.81 3.43
CA PRO A 198 28.61 24.64 4.57
C PRO A 198 29.19 25.97 5.08
N ALA A 199 29.63 26.01 6.34
CA ALA A 199 30.13 27.22 7.01
C ALA A 199 31.37 27.85 6.34
N LEU A 200 32.15 27.06 5.58
CA LEU A 200 33.32 27.53 4.82
C LEU A 200 32.99 27.95 3.37
N ALA A 201 31.73 27.85 2.95
CA ALA A 201 31.31 28.19 1.59
C ALA A 201 31.38 29.71 1.35
N ASN A 202 31.70 30.13 0.13
CA ASN A 202 31.74 31.53 -0.24
C ASN A 202 31.50 31.71 -1.74
N ALA A 203 31.02 32.88 -2.15
CA ALA A 203 30.64 33.18 -3.54
C ALA A 203 31.74 32.82 -4.55
N THR A 204 33.01 33.04 -4.22
CA THR A 204 34.16 32.82 -5.12
C THR A 204 34.75 31.41 -5.08
N MET A 205 34.24 30.49 -4.26
CA MET A 205 34.89 29.19 -3.98
C MET A 205 35.13 28.29 -5.21
N TYR A 206 34.41 28.53 -6.30
CA TYR A 206 34.52 27.80 -7.55
C TYR A 206 35.55 28.39 -8.54
N ASN A 207 36.06 29.61 -8.30
CA ASN A 207 36.99 30.32 -9.19
C ASN A 207 36.53 30.37 -10.66
N GLY A 208 35.23 30.61 -10.89
CA GLY A 208 34.62 30.65 -12.22
C GLY A 208 34.36 29.28 -12.88
N ASP A 209 34.69 28.16 -12.22
CA ASP A 209 34.52 26.81 -12.76
C ASP A 209 33.18 26.19 -12.32
N ARG A 210 32.21 26.15 -13.23
CA ARG A 210 30.88 25.59 -12.99
C ARG A 210 30.89 24.10 -12.65
N LEU A 211 31.86 23.33 -13.14
CA LEU A 211 31.91 21.88 -12.95
C LEU A 211 32.14 21.53 -11.48
N LYS A 212 32.91 22.35 -10.75
CA LYS A 212 33.12 22.21 -9.29
C LYS A 212 31.87 22.46 -8.45
N ALA A 213 30.88 23.18 -8.99
CA ALA A 213 29.57 23.34 -8.35
C ALA A 213 28.63 22.18 -8.69
N GLN A 214 28.88 21.46 -9.79
CA GLN A 214 28.09 20.30 -10.23
C GLN A 214 28.59 18.97 -9.69
N TYR A 215 29.90 18.80 -9.46
CA TYR A 215 30.49 17.50 -9.15
C TYR A 215 31.54 17.57 -8.05
N GLY A 216 31.84 16.41 -7.45
CA GLY A 216 32.84 16.30 -6.40
C GLY A 216 32.42 16.98 -5.09
N GLY A 217 33.33 17.03 -4.12
CA GLY A 217 33.02 17.42 -2.75
C GLY A 217 32.61 18.89 -2.56
N LEU A 218 33.03 19.80 -3.45
CA LEU A 218 32.67 21.23 -3.38
C LEU A 218 31.23 21.52 -3.84
N SER A 219 30.59 20.57 -4.52
CA SER A 219 29.19 20.66 -4.95
C SER A 219 28.19 20.30 -3.83
N ILE A 220 28.67 19.69 -2.75
CA ILE A 220 27.85 19.07 -1.70
C ILE A 220 27.42 20.11 -0.66
N ALA A 221 26.10 20.27 -0.50
CA ALA A 221 25.49 21.02 0.58
C ALA A 221 25.10 20.10 1.75
N VAL A 222 24.78 20.68 2.90
CA VAL A 222 24.44 19.95 4.13
C VAL A 222 23.09 19.21 3.99
N PRO A 223 23.03 17.87 4.04
CA PRO A 223 21.80 17.11 3.75
C PRO A 223 20.67 17.36 4.77
N GLY A 224 19.47 17.62 4.25
CA GLY A 224 18.30 17.99 5.05
C GLY A 224 17.16 16.97 5.11
N GLU A 225 17.06 16.04 4.14
CA GLU A 225 15.93 15.11 3.97
C GLU A 225 15.53 14.44 5.29
N LEU A 226 16.50 13.89 6.01
CA LEU A 226 16.24 13.11 7.21
C LEU A 226 15.70 13.95 8.38
N ARG A 227 16.13 15.20 8.57
CA ARG A 227 15.50 16.12 9.55
C ARG A 227 14.09 16.54 9.12
N GLY A 228 13.83 16.69 7.82
CA GLY A 228 12.49 16.98 7.30
C GLY A 228 11.50 15.88 7.62
N LEU A 229 11.88 14.63 7.34
CA LEU A 229 11.10 13.44 7.69
C LEU A 229 10.95 13.27 9.20
N GLN A 230 12.01 13.53 9.99
CA GLN A 230 11.97 13.48 11.46
C GLN A 230 10.93 14.43 12.06
N GLU A 231 10.90 15.69 11.64
CA GLU A 231 9.98 16.68 12.23
C GLU A 231 8.52 16.37 11.85
N ALA A 232 8.27 15.95 10.60
CA ALA A 232 6.94 15.52 10.18
C ALA A 232 6.48 14.31 11.01
N HIS A 233 7.34 13.30 11.19
CA HIS A 233 7.06 12.12 12.02
C HIS A 233 6.78 12.51 13.48
N ARG A 234 7.64 13.34 14.08
CA ARG A 234 7.54 13.76 15.49
C ARG A 234 6.25 14.55 15.78
N ARG A 235 5.70 15.26 14.80
CA ARG A 235 4.46 16.05 14.95
C ARG A 235 3.20 15.27 14.64
N TRP A 236 3.25 14.43 13.62
CA TRP A 236 2.05 13.87 13.00
C TRP A 236 2.14 12.40 12.66
N GLY A 237 3.26 11.71 12.82
CA GLY A 237 3.35 10.27 12.58
C GLY A 237 2.50 9.47 13.56
N SER A 238 1.81 8.43 13.07
CA SER A 238 0.98 7.52 13.88
C SER A 238 1.68 6.17 14.14
N LEU A 239 2.63 5.76 13.31
CA LEU A 239 3.37 4.50 13.49
C LEU A 239 4.79 4.74 14.05
N PRO A 240 5.42 3.75 14.72
CA PRO A 240 6.80 3.85 15.16
C PRO A 240 7.75 4.12 13.98
N TRP A 241 8.73 5.03 14.15
CA TRP A 241 9.71 5.41 13.11
C TRP A 241 10.33 4.19 12.41
N LYS A 242 10.79 3.21 13.20
CA LYS A 242 11.36 1.95 12.71
C LYS A 242 10.46 1.24 11.69
N GLU A 243 9.15 1.17 11.93
CA GLU A 243 8.19 0.51 11.05
C GLU A 243 7.98 1.18 9.68
N LEU A 244 8.46 2.43 9.53
CA LEU A 244 8.46 3.19 8.27
C LEU A 244 9.75 2.99 7.47
N VAL A 245 10.88 2.80 8.18
CA VAL A 245 12.22 2.64 7.58
C VAL A 245 12.56 1.19 7.25
N GLU A 246 12.19 0.23 8.13
CA GLU A 246 12.50 -1.21 7.99
C GLU A 246 12.13 -1.81 6.62
N PRO A 247 10.97 -1.49 6.00
CA PRO A 247 10.66 -2.01 4.66
C PRO A 247 11.66 -1.57 3.58
N SER A 248 12.31 -0.42 3.75
CA SER A 248 13.38 0.07 2.87
C SER A 248 14.74 -0.55 3.19
N VAL A 249 15.00 -0.87 4.47
CA VAL A 249 16.15 -1.71 4.88
C VAL A 249 16.09 -3.06 4.17
N GLU A 250 14.94 -3.74 4.25
CA GLU A 250 14.74 -5.03 3.59
C GLU A 250 14.90 -4.94 2.08
N LEU A 251 14.36 -3.89 1.44
CA LEU A 251 14.44 -3.69 -0.01
C LEU A 251 15.89 -3.43 -0.46
N ALA A 252 16.66 -2.66 0.30
CA ALA A 252 18.07 -2.39 0.01
C ALA A 252 18.95 -3.64 0.19
N ALA A 253 18.66 -4.47 1.21
CA ALA A 253 19.41 -5.69 1.51
C ALA A 253 19.09 -6.86 0.55
N LYS A 254 17.79 -7.14 0.34
CA LYS A 254 17.32 -8.22 -0.57
C LYS A 254 17.51 -7.85 -2.04
N GLY A 255 17.58 -6.55 -2.33
CA GLY A 255 17.65 -6.00 -3.68
C GLY A 255 16.29 -5.90 -4.37
N TRP A 256 16.30 -5.28 -5.54
CA TRP A 256 15.14 -5.14 -6.42
C TRP A 256 15.53 -5.36 -7.89
N ARG A 257 14.52 -5.56 -8.73
CA ARG A 257 14.69 -5.61 -10.19
C ARG A 257 14.83 -4.20 -10.74
N VAL A 258 15.91 -3.94 -11.48
CA VAL A 258 16.15 -2.66 -12.17
C VAL A 258 14.97 -2.35 -13.08
N GLN A 259 14.41 -1.16 -12.94
CA GLN A 259 13.27 -0.66 -13.73
C GLN A 259 13.75 0.21 -14.89
N LYS A 260 12.89 0.41 -15.89
CA LYS A 260 13.11 1.27 -17.07
C LYS A 260 13.86 2.56 -16.81
N GLU A 261 13.38 3.41 -15.89
CA GLU A 261 14.01 4.70 -15.63
C GLU A 261 15.43 4.55 -15.03
N LEU A 262 15.67 3.58 -14.14
CA LEU A 262 17.02 3.35 -13.62
C LEU A 262 17.96 2.85 -14.74
N ALA A 263 17.53 1.89 -15.55
CA ALA A 263 18.32 1.39 -16.69
C ALA A 263 18.69 2.54 -17.66
N ARG A 264 17.70 3.33 -18.08
CA ARG A 264 17.87 4.50 -18.95
C ARG A 264 18.82 5.55 -18.36
N ARG A 265 18.84 5.73 -17.03
CA ARG A 265 19.79 6.64 -16.36
C ARG A 265 21.19 6.06 -16.30
N LEU A 266 21.35 4.76 -16.09
CA LEU A 266 22.66 4.11 -16.10
C LEU A 266 23.33 4.19 -17.47
N GLU A 267 22.56 4.09 -18.56
CA GLU A 267 23.07 4.27 -19.94
C GLU A 267 23.69 5.66 -20.15
N VAL A 268 23.07 6.73 -19.65
CA VAL A 268 23.62 8.11 -19.74
C VAL A 268 24.96 8.25 -19.00
N TYR A 269 25.10 7.55 -17.87
CA TYR A 269 26.29 7.60 -17.01
C TYR A 269 27.21 6.38 -17.18
N THR A 270 27.14 5.68 -18.33
CA THR A 270 27.83 4.39 -18.57
C THR A 270 29.30 4.43 -18.17
N GLU A 271 30.03 5.47 -18.57
CA GLU A 271 31.47 5.59 -18.31
C GLU A 271 31.81 5.56 -16.82
N VAL A 272 31.15 6.41 -16.01
CA VAL A 272 31.33 6.44 -14.55
C VAL A 272 30.90 5.12 -13.92
N MET A 273 29.74 4.59 -14.33
CA MET A 273 29.14 3.40 -13.73
C MET A 273 29.94 2.12 -14.01
N VAL A 274 30.74 2.08 -15.08
CA VAL A 274 31.61 0.93 -15.45
C VAL A 274 33.06 1.12 -14.99
N SER A 275 33.60 2.34 -15.03
CA SER A 275 35.01 2.62 -14.73
C SER A 275 35.30 2.93 -13.26
N HIS A 276 34.40 3.65 -12.58
CA HIS A 276 34.68 4.20 -11.26
C HIS A 276 34.54 3.15 -10.14
N PRO A 277 35.53 2.99 -9.24
CA PRO A 277 35.54 1.93 -8.24
C PRO A 277 34.39 1.99 -7.24
N ASP A 278 33.82 3.17 -6.96
CA ASP A 278 32.65 3.28 -6.07
C ASP A 278 31.34 2.81 -6.73
N TRP A 279 31.19 3.03 -8.04
CA TRP A 279 29.94 2.79 -8.77
C TRP A 279 29.87 1.41 -9.42
N LYS A 280 31.01 0.93 -9.92
CA LYS A 280 31.16 -0.38 -10.58
C LYS A 280 30.61 -1.56 -9.77
N PRO A 281 30.81 -1.69 -8.45
CA PRO A 281 30.26 -2.81 -7.68
C PRO A 281 28.73 -2.84 -7.63
N LEU A 282 28.07 -1.69 -7.77
CA LEU A 282 26.60 -1.57 -7.75
C LEU A 282 25.98 -1.80 -9.13
N PHE A 283 26.54 -1.17 -10.16
CA PHE A 283 25.89 -1.07 -11.47
C PHE A 283 26.64 -1.72 -12.63
N ALA A 284 27.89 -2.16 -12.43
CA ALA A 284 28.63 -2.96 -13.40
C ALA A 284 29.49 -4.08 -12.76
N PRO A 285 28.92 -4.91 -11.84
CA PRO A 285 29.71 -5.90 -11.09
C PRO A 285 30.40 -6.94 -11.98
N ASN A 286 29.80 -7.24 -13.14
CA ASN A 286 30.34 -8.16 -14.16
C ASN A 286 31.17 -7.43 -15.25
N GLY A 287 31.54 -6.16 -15.04
CA GLY A 287 32.23 -5.32 -16.02
C GLY A 287 31.35 -4.76 -17.15
N THR A 288 30.05 -5.02 -17.12
CA THR A 288 29.03 -4.45 -18.01
C THR A 288 27.87 -3.93 -17.19
N LEU A 289 27.18 -2.89 -17.67
CA LEU A 289 26.02 -2.30 -17.00
C LEU A 289 24.92 -3.33 -16.75
N VAL A 290 24.30 -3.24 -15.56
CA VAL A 290 23.01 -3.87 -15.26
C VAL A 290 21.90 -3.23 -16.10
N LYS A 291 20.99 -4.06 -16.61
CA LYS A 291 19.89 -3.67 -17.51
C LYS A 291 18.53 -3.75 -16.82
N GLU A 292 17.47 -3.30 -17.50
CA GLU A 292 16.10 -3.54 -17.04
C GLU A 292 15.89 -5.04 -16.76
N GLY A 293 15.34 -5.35 -15.59
CA GLY A 293 15.11 -6.72 -15.16
C GLY A 293 16.32 -7.42 -14.53
N ASP A 294 17.51 -6.82 -14.44
CA ASP A 294 18.60 -7.34 -13.62
C ASP A 294 18.35 -7.07 -12.12
N TRP A 295 19.07 -7.75 -11.22
CA TRP A 295 19.01 -7.50 -9.78
C TRP A 295 20.10 -6.52 -9.35
N VAL A 296 19.71 -5.51 -8.55
CA VAL A 296 20.63 -4.61 -7.83
C VAL A 296 20.28 -4.64 -6.34
N ARG A 297 21.31 -4.53 -5.49
CA ARG A 297 21.22 -4.44 -4.03
C ARG A 297 22.16 -3.34 -3.52
N ARG A 298 21.85 -2.77 -2.35
CA ARG A 298 22.66 -1.71 -1.71
C ARG A 298 22.89 -2.07 -0.25
N GLU A 299 23.72 -3.09 -0.02
CA GLU A 299 23.91 -3.72 1.30
C GLU A 299 24.40 -2.72 2.37
N ASN A 300 25.38 -1.88 2.04
CA ASN A 300 25.90 -0.87 2.97
C ASN A 300 24.86 0.23 3.25
N TYR A 301 24.03 0.58 2.27
CA TYR A 301 22.89 1.49 2.49
C TYR A 301 21.81 0.85 3.36
N ALA A 302 21.58 -0.45 3.24
CA ALA A 302 20.67 -1.19 4.12
C ALA A 302 21.17 -1.15 5.58
N GLN A 303 22.47 -1.33 5.82
CA GLN A 303 23.06 -1.22 7.15
C GLN A 303 22.91 0.19 7.73
N THR A 304 23.18 1.22 6.94
CA THR A 304 22.95 2.63 7.31
C THR A 304 21.48 2.90 7.65
N LEU A 305 20.53 2.43 6.82
CA LEU A 305 19.11 2.57 7.09
C LEU A 305 18.68 1.77 8.33
N ALA A 306 19.28 0.61 8.62
CA ALA A 306 18.99 -0.16 9.83
C ALA A 306 19.45 0.58 11.11
N VAL A 307 20.61 1.22 11.07
CA VAL A 307 21.08 2.11 12.14
C VAL A 307 20.12 3.29 12.33
N ILE A 308 19.68 3.93 11.25
CA ILE A 308 18.70 5.04 11.29
C ILE A 308 17.30 4.56 11.76
N ALA A 309 16.91 3.33 11.47
CA ALA A 309 15.65 2.75 11.92
C ALA A 309 15.65 2.47 13.44
N GLU A 310 16.77 2.01 13.98
CA GLU A 310 16.92 1.64 15.41
C GLU A 310 17.28 2.85 16.30
N GLN A 311 18.24 3.67 15.88
CA GLN A 311 18.79 4.80 16.65
C GLN A 311 18.13 6.14 16.31
N GLY A 312 17.33 6.18 15.23
CA GLY A 312 16.67 7.38 14.74
C GLY A 312 17.57 8.29 13.89
N PRO A 313 17.01 9.41 13.41
CA PRO A 313 17.68 10.37 12.51
C PRO A 313 19.01 10.96 13.01
N ASP A 314 19.19 11.10 14.33
CA ASP A 314 20.40 11.72 14.88
C ASP A 314 21.69 10.95 14.56
N ALA A 315 21.59 9.62 14.36
CA ALA A 315 22.72 8.77 13.98
C ALA A 315 23.31 9.09 12.58
N PHE A 316 22.61 9.84 11.73
CA PHE A 316 23.15 10.35 10.47
C PHE A 316 23.99 11.62 10.66
N TYR A 317 23.60 12.47 11.61
CA TYR A 317 24.19 13.80 11.82
C TYR A 317 25.33 13.80 12.85
N GLU A 318 25.42 12.77 13.69
CA GLU A 318 26.49 12.57 14.66
C GLU A 318 27.00 11.11 14.65
N GLY A 319 28.25 10.89 15.05
CA GLY A 319 28.82 9.54 15.17
C GLY A 319 29.27 8.92 13.84
N PRO A 320 29.36 7.58 13.74
CA PRO A 320 30.10 6.89 12.66
C PRO A 320 29.62 7.15 11.23
N ILE A 321 28.32 7.39 11.02
CA ILE A 321 27.79 7.74 9.69
C ILE A 321 28.28 9.14 9.30
N ALA A 322 28.18 10.12 10.22
CA ALA A 322 28.71 11.45 10.01
C ALA A 322 30.23 11.44 9.77
N ASP A 323 30.99 10.65 10.55
CA ASP A 323 32.44 10.48 10.36
C ASP A 323 32.78 9.99 8.94
N SER A 324 32.04 8.99 8.44
CA SER A 324 32.21 8.44 7.10
C SER A 324 31.86 9.44 6.00
N ILE A 325 30.73 10.14 6.13
CA ILE A 325 30.32 11.21 5.20
C ILE A 325 31.41 12.29 5.14
N ILE A 326 31.83 12.85 6.28
CA ILE A 326 32.82 13.94 6.30
C ILE A 326 34.16 13.47 5.71
N LYS A 327 34.59 12.24 5.99
CA LYS A 327 35.78 11.64 5.38
C LYS A 327 35.64 11.59 3.85
N LYS A 328 34.58 10.97 3.33
CA LYS A 328 34.37 10.81 1.88
C LYS A 328 34.25 12.16 1.16
N VAL A 329 33.54 13.12 1.73
CA VAL A 329 33.38 14.47 1.17
C VAL A 329 34.73 15.17 1.07
N ARG A 330 35.58 15.08 2.09
CA ARG A 330 36.93 15.69 2.08
C ARG A 330 37.91 14.98 1.15
N GLU A 331 37.83 13.65 1.03
CA GLU A 331 38.58 12.89 0.02
C GLU A 331 38.26 13.34 -1.42
N ASN A 332 37.04 13.87 -1.64
CA ASN A 332 36.60 14.45 -2.91
C ASN A 332 36.74 15.98 -2.97
N GLY A 333 37.58 16.58 -2.11
CA GLY A 333 37.90 18.02 -2.10
C GLY A 333 36.85 18.91 -1.44
N GLY A 334 35.85 18.34 -0.76
CA GLY A 334 34.74 19.09 -0.17
C GLY A 334 35.03 19.74 1.18
N ILE A 335 34.24 20.76 1.49
CA ILE A 335 34.40 21.64 2.66
C ILE A 335 33.45 21.34 3.83
N LEU A 336 32.61 20.32 3.71
CA LEU A 336 31.65 19.92 4.75
C LEU A 336 32.39 19.50 6.05
N SER A 337 31.82 19.87 7.19
CA SER A 337 32.31 19.54 8.52
C SER A 337 31.25 18.89 9.41
N HIS A 338 31.70 18.21 10.46
CA HIS A 338 30.81 17.68 11.51
C HIS A 338 29.92 18.75 12.14
N GLN A 339 30.43 19.99 12.27
CA GLN A 339 29.66 21.08 12.84
C GLN A 339 28.51 21.48 11.91
N ASP A 340 28.71 21.46 10.58
CA ASP A 340 27.64 21.73 9.62
C ASP A 340 26.49 20.71 9.73
N LEU A 341 26.84 19.41 9.80
CA LEU A 341 25.85 18.34 10.01
C LEU A 341 25.11 18.51 11.35
N LYS A 342 25.84 18.77 12.44
CA LYS A 342 25.29 18.93 13.78
C LYS A 342 24.40 20.16 13.93
N ASP A 343 24.74 21.26 13.26
CA ASP A 343 24.00 22.53 13.34
C ASP A 343 22.89 22.66 12.31
N TYR A 344 22.77 21.74 11.34
CA TYR A 344 21.69 21.76 10.36
C TYR A 344 20.30 21.81 11.02
N ARG A 345 19.50 22.82 10.66
CA ARG A 345 18.10 22.95 11.07
C ARG A 345 17.21 23.15 9.85
N ILE A 346 16.10 22.44 9.83
CA ILE A 346 14.99 22.71 8.91
C ILE A 346 14.33 24.05 9.23
N LYS A 347 13.58 24.59 8.28
CA LYS A 347 12.67 25.71 8.49
C LYS A 347 11.23 25.18 8.49
N PHE A 348 10.52 25.38 9.60
CA PHE A 348 9.15 24.92 9.80
C PHE A 348 8.24 26.15 9.93
N GLU A 349 7.35 26.36 8.97
CA GLU A 349 6.59 27.60 8.85
C GLU A 349 5.21 27.41 8.21
N ARG A 350 4.41 28.48 8.17
CA ARG A 350 3.17 28.48 7.39
C ARG A 350 3.51 28.45 5.89
N PRO A 351 2.77 27.68 5.07
CA PRO A 351 2.95 27.69 3.62
C PRO A 351 2.57 29.05 3.04
N LEU A 352 3.04 29.33 1.83
CA LEU A 352 2.43 30.38 1.01
C LEU A 352 0.99 29.96 0.69
N MET A 353 0.03 30.78 1.11
CA MET A 353 -1.38 30.61 0.75
C MET A 353 -1.74 31.60 -0.36
N GLY A 354 -2.32 31.10 -1.44
CA GLY A 354 -2.96 31.88 -2.49
C GLY A 354 -4.38 31.39 -2.78
N THR A 355 -5.02 31.96 -3.79
CA THR A 355 -6.30 31.49 -4.31
C THR A 355 -6.25 31.32 -5.83
N TYR A 356 -7.00 30.37 -6.37
CA TYR A 356 -7.16 30.19 -7.82
C TYR A 356 -8.55 29.62 -8.11
N ARG A 357 -9.39 30.43 -8.78
CA ARG A 357 -10.76 30.08 -9.19
C ARG A 357 -11.59 29.55 -8.03
N GLY A 358 -11.66 30.35 -6.97
CA GLY A 358 -12.31 30.04 -5.70
C GLY A 358 -11.48 29.16 -4.76
N ARG A 359 -10.70 28.23 -5.30
CA ARG A 359 -9.92 27.25 -4.50
C ARG A 359 -8.79 27.94 -3.74
N LYS A 360 -8.53 27.48 -2.51
CA LYS A 360 -7.31 27.84 -1.76
C LYS A 360 -6.16 26.99 -2.27
N ILE A 361 -4.96 27.56 -2.42
CA ILE A 361 -3.74 26.83 -2.75
C ILE A 361 -2.66 27.10 -1.70
N TYR A 362 -2.08 26.04 -1.15
CA TYR A 362 -0.99 26.07 -0.18
C TYR A 362 0.26 25.46 -0.81
N THR A 363 1.37 26.19 -0.82
CA THR A 363 2.62 25.77 -1.50
C THR A 363 3.85 26.38 -0.81
N THR A 364 5.04 26.12 -1.35
CA THR A 364 6.30 26.63 -0.80
C THR A 364 6.43 28.15 -0.97
N HIS A 365 6.93 28.83 0.05
CA HIS A 365 7.51 30.16 -0.11
C HIS A 365 8.97 30.04 -0.59
N ALA A 366 9.60 31.16 -0.95
CA ALA A 366 11.04 31.23 -1.21
C ALA A 366 11.86 30.59 -0.07
N PRO A 367 12.92 29.82 -0.34
CA PRO A 367 13.59 29.65 -1.64
C PRO A 367 12.90 28.70 -2.65
N GLY A 368 11.75 28.09 -2.34
CA GLY A 368 10.98 27.28 -3.29
C GLY A 368 10.17 28.11 -4.30
N ALA A 369 9.80 27.49 -5.43
CA ALA A 369 9.08 28.13 -6.53
C ALA A 369 7.55 28.09 -6.42
N GLY A 370 6.97 27.69 -5.28
CA GLY A 370 5.53 27.79 -5.05
C GLY A 370 4.99 29.21 -5.24
N ILE A 371 5.82 30.22 -4.97
CA ILE A 371 5.53 31.63 -5.25
C ILE A 371 5.33 31.93 -6.74
N LEU A 372 6.06 31.25 -7.63
CA LEU A 372 5.94 31.38 -9.08
C LEU A 372 4.76 30.57 -9.64
N LEU A 373 4.46 29.40 -9.04
CA LEU A 373 3.24 28.65 -9.32
C LEU A 373 1.99 29.52 -9.08
N VAL A 374 1.91 30.16 -7.91
CA VAL A 374 0.78 31.07 -7.60
C VAL A 374 0.77 32.28 -8.54
N GLN A 375 1.93 32.83 -8.92
CA GLN A 375 2.00 33.93 -9.89
C GLN A 375 1.40 33.55 -11.26
N ILE A 376 1.80 32.41 -11.85
CA ILE A 376 1.27 31.95 -13.15
C ILE A 376 -0.25 31.79 -13.05
N LEU A 377 -0.75 31.12 -12.00
CA LEU A 377 -2.18 30.90 -11.79
C LEU A 377 -2.94 32.23 -11.64
N ASN A 378 -2.40 33.19 -10.88
CA ASN A 378 -2.99 34.52 -10.74
C ASN A 378 -3.05 35.29 -12.06
N VAL A 379 -2.01 35.22 -12.91
CA VAL A 379 -1.99 35.89 -14.21
C VAL A 379 -3.06 35.29 -15.12
N LEU A 380 -3.09 33.96 -15.23
CA LEU A 380 -4.02 33.23 -16.10
C LEU A 380 -5.49 33.36 -15.67
N GLU A 381 -5.77 33.64 -14.39
CA GLU A 381 -7.13 33.85 -13.89
C GLU A 381 -7.80 35.15 -14.41
N ASN A 382 -7.02 36.11 -14.93
CA ASN A 382 -7.56 37.30 -15.59
C ASN A 382 -8.14 37.03 -17.00
N TYR A 383 -7.96 35.82 -17.53
CA TYR A 383 -8.43 35.41 -18.86
C TYR A 383 -9.56 34.38 -18.79
N ASP A 384 -10.42 34.39 -19.80
CA ASP A 384 -11.27 33.22 -20.09
C ASP A 384 -10.40 32.08 -20.66
N MET A 385 -9.90 31.24 -19.75
CA MET A 385 -9.15 30.03 -20.05
C MET A 385 -10.06 28.79 -20.16
N SER A 386 -11.38 28.92 -20.31
CA SER A 386 -12.31 27.78 -20.36
C SER A 386 -12.16 26.89 -21.60
N LYS A 387 -11.55 27.41 -22.68
CA LYS A 387 -11.35 26.70 -23.95
C LYS A 387 -9.86 26.58 -24.26
N ARG A 388 -9.44 25.41 -24.72
CA ARG A 388 -8.10 25.19 -25.28
C ARG A 388 -8.04 25.69 -26.73
N THR A 389 -7.60 26.93 -26.91
CA THR A 389 -7.37 27.57 -28.23
C THR A 389 -5.88 27.93 -28.40
N PRO A 390 -5.40 28.16 -29.64
CA PRO A 390 -4.05 28.67 -29.88
C PRO A 390 -3.67 29.90 -29.03
N LEU A 391 -4.62 30.82 -28.87
CA LEU A 391 -4.45 32.02 -28.04
C LEU A 391 -4.27 31.69 -26.54
N THR A 392 -4.96 30.68 -26.01
CA THR A 392 -4.72 30.25 -24.63
C THR A 392 -3.34 29.63 -24.44
N VAL A 393 -2.82 28.90 -25.44
CA VAL A 393 -1.46 28.35 -25.39
C VAL A 393 -0.42 29.48 -25.38
N HIS A 394 -0.60 30.49 -26.24
CA HIS A 394 0.19 31.72 -26.23
C HIS A 394 0.22 32.40 -24.85
N ARG A 395 -0.95 32.64 -24.24
CA ARG A 395 -1.05 33.27 -22.91
C ARG A 395 -0.38 32.45 -21.79
N ILE A 396 -0.40 31.12 -21.87
CA ILE A 396 0.33 30.24 -20.95
C ILE A 396 1.83 30.47 -21.07
N ILE A 397 2.38 30.50 -22.29
CA ILE A 397 3.81 30.74 -22.54
C ILE A 397 4.24 32.11 -21.99
N GLU A 398 3.50 33.17 -22.30
CA GLU A 398 3.83 34.53 -21.82
C GLU A 398 3.77 34.63 -20.29
N ALA A 399 2.79 34.00 -19.64
CA ALA A 399 2.73 33.94 -18.18
C ALA A 399 3.91 33.17 -17.57
N ILE A 400 4.39 32.11 -18.22
CA ILE A 400 5.58 31.36 -17.80
C ILE A 400 6.85 32.22 -17.94
N LYS A 401 7.03 32.96 -19.05
CA LYS A 401 8.16 33.89 -19.24
C LYS A 401 8.24 34.95 -18.13
N TYR A 402 7.11 35.56 -17.76
CA TYR A 402 7.06 36.51 -16.64
C TYR A 402 7.37 35.87 -15.28
N ALA A 403 7.02 34.60 -15.09
CA ALA A 403 7.41 33.85 -13.90
C ALA A 403 8.92 33.57 -13.85
N PHE A 404 9.56 33.31 -15.00
CA PHE A 404 11.03 33.22 -15.07
C PHE A 404 11.75 34.55 -14.85
N SER A 405 11.21 35.66 -15.37
CA SER A 405 11.70 37.01 -15.00
C SER A 405 11.57 37.26 -13.50
N SER A 406 10.48 36.82 -12.87
CA SER A 406 10.32 36.90 -11.41
C SER A 406 11.28 35.97 -10.65
N ARG A 407 11.66 34.81 -11.21
CA ARG A 407 12.63 33.86 -10.62
C ARG A 407 14.00 34.51 -10.38
N THR A 408 14.43 35.42 -11.25
CA THR A 408 15.74 36.12 -11.14
C THR A 408 15.91 36.91 -9.84
N LYS A 409 14.79 37.19 -9.14
CA LYS A 409 14.67 38.09 -7.99
C LYS A 409 14.48 37.35 -6.65
N ILE A 410 14.43 36.01 -6.68
CA ILE A 410 14.26 35.14 -5.50
C ILE A 410 15.61 34.92 -4.77
N TYR A 411 15.55 34.74 -3.45
CA TYR A 411 16.66 34.41 -2.55
C TYR A 411 16.16 33.54 -1.38
N ASP A 412 17.05 33.08 -0.49
CA ASP A 412 16.67 32.49 0.80
C ASP A 412 16.32 33.60 1.81
N PRO A 413 15.06 33.69 2.31
CA PRO A 413 14.65 34.70 3.29
C PRO A 413 15.43 34.69 4.61
N MET A 414 16.25 33.67 4.87
CA MET A 414 17.09 33.59 6.07
C MET A 414 18.30 34.54 6.04
N THR A 415 18.78 34.99 4.87
CA THR A 415 19.99 35.84 4.78
C THR A 415 19.72 37.33 4.54
N THR A 416 18.45 37.75 4.49
CA THR A 416 18.07 39.16 4.31
C THR A 416 16.76 39.52 4.99
N THR A 417 16.57 40.81 5.29
CA THR A 417 15.36 41.36 5.91
C THR A 417 14.42 42.05 4.92
N ASP A 418 14.84 42.30 3.67
CA ASP A 418 14.02 42.95 2.63
C ASP A 418 13.07 41.96 1.94
N LEU A 419 12.08 41.47 2.68
CA LEU A 419 11.03 40.55 2.18
C LEU A 419 10.01 41.23 1.24
N GLY A 420 10.05 42.56 1.12
CA GLY A 420 9.08 43.34 0.35
C GLY A 420 9.06 42.96 -1.13
N ARG A 421 10.24 42.76 -1.73
CA ARG A 421 10.34 42.44 -3.16
C ARG A 421 9.74 41.09 -3.53
N ILE A 422 9.97 40.05 -2.72
CA ILE A 422 9.45 38.71 -3.04
C ILE A 422 7.98 38.55 -2.63
N SER A 423 7.56 39.15 -1.51
CA SER A 423 6.19 39.00 -1.00
C SER A 423 5.11 39.45 -1.99
N LYS A 424 5.37 40.47 -2.82
CA LYS A 424 4.44 40.89 -3.87
C LYS A 424 4.27 39.90 -5.03
N LEU A 425 5.22 39.00 -5.28
CA LEU A 425 5.27 38.19 -6.51
C LEU A 425 4.07 37.26 -6.68
N ALA A 426 3.48 36.78 -5.57
CA ALA A 426 2.30 35.92 -5.56
C ALA A 426 0.97 36.67 -5.29
N THR A 427 0.97 38.01 -5.32
CA THR A 427 -0.26 38.80 -5.15
C THR A 427 -1.08 38.86 -6.44
N LYS A 428 -2.39 39.13 -6.32
CA LYS A 428 -3.25 39.40 -7.47
C LYS A 428 -2.90 40.72 -8.16
N ASP A 429 -2.51 41.74 -7.39
CA ASP A 429 -2.15 43.06 -7.93
C ASP A 429 -0.92 42.99 -8.85
N TYR A 430 0.15 42.31 -8.43
CA TYR A 430 1.33 42.11 -9.28
C TYR A 430 1.04 41.23 -10.50
N ALA A 431 0.16 40.24 -10.37
CA ALA A 431 -0.31 39.46 -11.51
C ALA A 431 -1.15 40.29 -12.49
N TYR A 432 -1.91 41.29 -12.02
CA TYR A 432 -2.63 42.25 -12.84
C TYR A 432 -1.71 43.28 -13.51
N GLU A 433 -0.56 43.61 -12.91
CA GLU A 433 0.53 44.34 -13.59
C GLU A 433 1.10 43.53 -14.77
N ILE A 434 1.41 42.24 -14.56
CA ILE A 434 1.88 41.34 -15.62
C ILE A 434 0.83 41.17 -16.72
N PHE A 435 -0.42 40.86 -16.35
CA PHE A 435 -1.53 40.64 -17.28
C PHE A 435 -1.70 41.77 -18.29
N ARG A 436 -1.60 43.04 -17.85
CA ARG A 436 -1.74 44.22 -18.71
C ARG A 436 -0.61 44.39 -19.75
N ASN A 437 0.52 43.71 -19.57
CA ASN A 437 1.66 43.75 -20.48
C ASN A 437 1.69 42.56 -21.46
N ILE A 438 0.90 41.51 -21.23
CA ILE A 438 0.80 40.39 -22.18
C ILE A 438 -0.04 40.85 -23.39
N THR A 439 0.50 40.69 -24.60
CA THR A 439 -0.20 40.98 -25.86
C THR A 439 -0.67 39.71 -26.53
N ASP A 440 -1.93 39.64 -26.96
CA ASP A 440 -2.55 38.44 -27.55
C ASP A 440 -1.98 38.06 -28.93
N ASP A 441 -1.29 38.97 -29.63
CA ASP A 441 -0.87 38.84 -31.03
C ASP A 441 0.64 38.60 -31.22
N LYS A 442 1.46 38.69 -30.17
CA LYS A 442 2.92 38.54 -30.25
C LYS A 442 3.60 38.23 -28.91
N THR A 443 4.73 37.53 -28.95
CA THR A 443 5.78 37.58 -27.91
C THR A 443 6.67 38.81 -28.12
N HIS A 444 7.29 39.29 -27.03
CA HIS A 444 8.27 40.38 -27.08
C HIS A 444 9.72 39.87 -26.96
N PRO A 445 10.73 40.73 -27.25
CA PRO A 445 12.13 40.48 -26.92
C PRO A 445 12.39 40.36 -25.41
N LEU A 446 13.57 39.85 -25.05
CA LEU A 446 13.98 39.55 -23.67
C LEU A 446 13.83 40.76 -22.72
N GLU A 447 14.22 41.95 -23.19
CA GLU A 447 14.24 43.19 -22.41
C GLU A 447 12.84 43.62 -21.94
N TYR A 448 11.79 43.21 -22.66
CA TYR A 448 10.39 43.53 -22.33
C TYR A 448 9.90 42.88 -21.03
N TYR A 449 10.39 41.68 -20.74
CA TYR A 449 10.07 40.96 -19.50
C TYR A 449 10.89 41.48 -18.30
N ASN A 450 11.87 42.36 -18.54
CA ASN A 450 12.76 42.94 -17.55
C ASN A 450 13.41 41.90 -16.59
N PRO A 451 14.06 40.85 -17.12
CA PRO A 451 14.92 39.98 -16.31
C PRO A 451 16.09 40.81 -15.78
N GLU A 452 16.37 40.70 -14.48
CA GLU A 452 17.48 41.44 -13.89
C GLU A 452 18.81 40.64 -13.97
N TYR A 453 18.73 39.30 -14.05
CA TYR A 453 19.86 38.39 -13.91
C TYR A 453 19.63 37.02 -14.56
N THR A 454 20.70 36.27 -14.81
CA THR A 454 20.64 34.84 -15.13
C THR A 454 20.30 34.01 -13.89
N VAL A 455 19.77 32.81 -14.11
CA VAL A 455 19.46 31.84 -13.07
C VAL A 455 20.05 30.48 -13.42
N PRO A 456 20.61 29.73 -12.45
CA PRO A 456 21.04 28.36 -12.70
C PRO A 456 19.86 27.48 -13.16
N ILE A 457 20.15 26.58 -14.11
CA ILE A 457 19.30 25.46 -14.45
C ILE A 457 19.49 24.41 -13.35
N ASP A 458 18.41 24.11 -12.64
CA ASP A 458 18.33 23.00 -11.68
C ASP A 458 17.75 21.75 -12.38
N HIS A 459 18.14 20.56 -11.92
CA HIS A 459 17.77 19.30 -12.55
C HIS A 459 17.07 18.33 -11.58
N GLY A 460 17.48 17.05 -11.58
CA GLY A 460 16.81 15.88 -11.02
C GLY A 460 16.04 16.09 -9.70
N THR A 461 15.00 15.29 -9.52
CA THR A 461 14.07 15.43 -8.41
C THR A 461 13.18 14.19 -8.34
N TYR A 462 12.50 14.02 -7.22
CA TYR A 462 11.39 13.09 -7.02
C TYR A 462 10.22 13.81 -6.35
N HIS A 463 8.98 13.42 -6.67
CA HIS A 463 7.80 13.91 -5.97
C HIS A 463 6.84 12.78 -5.59
N THR A 464 6.21 12.91 -4.42
CA THR A 464 5.08 12.07 -3.97
C THR A 464 3.93 12.93 -3.48
N SER A 465 2.72 12.58 -3.92
CA SER A 465 1.47 13.07 -3.36
C SER A 465 0.76 11.93 -2.61
N VAL A 466 0.42 12.14 -1.34
CA VAL A 466 -0.27 11.19 -0.47
C VAL A 466 -1.54 11.81 0.10
N VAL A 467 -2.61 11.02 0.17
CA VAL A 467 -3.81 11.35 0.95
C VAL A 467 -4.28 10.12 1.71
N ASP A 468 -4.74 10.27 2.95
CA ASP A 468 -5.29 9.17 3.77
C ASP A 468 -6.83 9.19 3.87
N GLN A 469 -7.39 8.20 4.58
CA GLN A 469 -8.84 8.07 4.78
C GLN A 469 -9.48 9.20 5.60
N ASN A 470 -8.68 9.97 6.34
CA ASN A 470 -9.16 11.08 7.17
C ASN A 470 -9.08 12.42 6.43
N GLY A 471 -8.48 12.45 5.24
CA GLY A 471 -8.23 13.67 4.47
C GLY A 471 -6.95 14.41 4.88
N MET A 472 -6.05 13.77 5.64
CA MET A 472 -4.69 14.28 5.75
C MET A 472 -4.00 14.11 4.41
N ALA A 473 -3.26 15.14 3.97
CA ALA A 473 -2.58 15.14 2.69
C ALA A 473 -1.14 15.64 2.83
N VAL A 474 -0.23 15.03 2.08
CA VAL A 474 1.20 15.36 2.07
C VAL A 474 1.70 15.43 0.64
N ALA A 475 2.18 16.61 0.24
CA ALA A 475 2.90 16.84 -1.00
C ALA A 475 4.39 17.00 -0.66
N ILE A 476 5.22 16.02 -1.00
CA ILE A 476 6.68 16.06 -0.77
C ILE A 476 7.45 16.02 -2.08
N THR A 477 8.35 16.99 -2.28
CA THR A 477 9.35 16.99 -3.34
C THR A 477 10.74 16.93 -2.71
N SER A 478 11.52 15.91 -3.02
CA SER A 478 12.87 15.68 -2.48
C SER A 478 13.86 15.40 -3.59
N THR A 479 15.14 15.72 -3.37
CA THR A 479 16.16 15.70 -4.41
C THR A 479 17.59 15.52 -3.90
N VAL A 480 18.49 15.03 -4.78
CA VAL A 480 19.96 15.15 -4.68
C VAL A 480 20.53 16.16 -5.71
N ASN A 481 19.67 16.97 -6.31
CA ASN A 481 19.82 17.78 -7.51
C ASN A 481 20.06 16.95 -8.79
N ASN A 482 21.24 16.98 -9.41
CA ASN A 482 21.47 16.29 -10.69
C ASN A 482 21.22 14.78 -10.59
N PRO A 483 20.98 14.08 -11.72
CA PRO A 483 20.99 12.62 -11.73
C PRO A 483 22.31 12.08 -11.14
N PHE A 484 22.20 11.31 -10.06
CA PHE A 484 23.34 10.85 -9.25
C PHE A 484 24.12 11.97 -8.51
N GLY A 485 23.51 13.12 -8.28
CA GLY A 485 24.00 14.21 -7.42
C GLY A 485 25.41 14.67 -7.78
N SER A 486 26.29 14.68 -6.78
CA SER A 486 27.72 15.07 -6.90
C SER A 486 28.62 14.01 -7.55
N LEU A 487 28.06 12.85 -7.91
CA LEU A 487 28.76 11.61 -8.22
C LEU A 487 29.62 11.05 -7.05
N VAL A 488 29.57 11.66 -5.86
CA VAL A 488 30.23 11.18 -4.64
C VAL A 488 29.31 10.22 -3.89
N LEU A 489 29.61 8.93 -4.00
CA LEU A 489 29.00 7.84 -3.24
C LEU A 489 29.95 7.43 -2.10
N ASP A 490 29.55 7.60 -0.85
CA ASP A 490 30.26 6.97 0.27
C ASP A 490 30.00 5.47 0.25
N THR A 491 31.01 4.70 -0.14
CA THR A 491 30.92 3.25 -0.25
C THR A 491 30.80 2.54 1.10
N ASN A 492 31.19 3.16 2.22
CA ASN A 492 31.04 2.54 3.54
C ASN A 492 29.60 2.61 4.05
N THR A 493 28.90 3.72 3.82
CA THR A 493 27.50 3.92 4.24
C THR A 493 26.49 3.67 3.11
N GLY A 494 26.94 3.57 1.86
CA GLY A 494 26.09 3.51 0.68
C GLY A 494 25.30 4.79 0.38
N ILE A 495 25.63 5.91 1.04
CA ILE A 495 24.96 7.21 0.86
C ILE A 495 25.51 7.93 -0.37
N LEU A 496 24.60 8.36 -1.24
CA LEU A 496 24.91 9.29 -2.33
C LEU A 496 24.74 10.73 -1.84
N MET A 497 25.71 11.59 -2.11
CA MET A 497 25.67 13.00 -1.73
C MET A 497 25.11 13.90 -2.83
N ASN A 498 24.25 14.84 -2.46
CA ASN A 498 23.71 15.88 -3.34
C ASN A 498 24.80 16.72 -4.02
N ASN A 499 24.49 17.34 -5.17
CA ASN A 499 25.24 18.47 -5.70
C ASN A 499 24.45 19.79 -5.57
N GLN A 500 23.85 20.00 -4.42
CA GLN A 500 22.85 21.04 -4.26
C GLN A 500 23.43 22.47 -4.32
N MET A 501 24.76 22.62 -4.20
CA MET A 501 25.42 23.91 -4.40
C MET A 501 25.38 24.40 -5.86
N ASN A 502 25.15 23.51 -6.86
CA ASN A 502 24.95 23.88 -8.27
C ASN A 502 23.80 24.88 -8.50
N ASP A 503 22.81 24.89 -7.61
CA ASP A 503 21.65 25.78 -7.73
C ASP A 503 21.95 27.21 -7.24
N PHE A 504 23.13 27.48 -6.69
CA PHE A 504 23.60 28.84 -6.44
C PHE A 504 24.14 29.49 -7.73
N SER A 505 23.92 30.79 -7.83
CA SER A 505 24.58 31.64 -8.82
C SER A 505 26.07 31.76 -8.50
N ILE A 506 26.92 31.52 -9.49
CA ILE A 506 28.40 31.62 -9.37
C ILE A 506 28.81 32.98 -9.97
N PRO A 507 29.55 33.83 -9.25
CA PRO A 507 30.07 35.10 -9.78
C PRO A 507 30.88 34.88 -11.07
N ASP A 508 30.90 35.92 -11.91
CA ASP A 508 31.70 36.02 -13.14
C ASP A 508 31.36 35.01 -14.25
N ILE A 509 30.45 34.05 -14.02
CA ILE A 509 29.84 33.21 -15.06
C ILE A 509 28.67 33.97 -15.71
N ILE A 510 29.00 34.80 -16.69
CA ILE A 510 28.06 35.46 -17.60
C ILE A 510 27.55 34.43 -18.61
N ASP A 511 26.25 34.44 -18.93
CA ASP A 511 25.69 33.54 -19.95
C ASP A 511 25.81 34.11 -21.38
N ASP A 512 25.40 33.34 -22.38
CA ASP A 512 25.48 33.73 -23.79
C ASP A 512 24.62 34.96 -24.15
N SER A 513 23.75 35.44 -23.25
CA SER A 513 23.00 36.71 -23.44
C SER A 513 23.78 37.94 -22.98
N GLY A 514 24.89 37.75 -22.24
CA GLY A 514 25.60 38.83 -21.56
C GLY A 514 24.99 39.24 -20.21
N MET A 515 23.97 38.52 -19.71
CA MET A 515 23.38 38.80 -18.40
C MET A 515 24.28 38.30 -17.26
N TYR A 516 24.29 39.06 -16.16
CA TYR A 516 25.02 38.68 -14.94
C TYR A 516 24.23 37.67 -14.09
N PRO A 517 24.90 36.75 -13.39
CA PRO A 517 24.26 35.81 -12.48
C PRO A 517 23.67 36.49 -11.24
N SER A 518 22.53 36.00 -10.75
CA SER A 518 21.76 36.69 -9.70
C SER A 518 22.54 36.80 -8.37
N PRO A 519 22.89 38.02 -7.90
CA PRO A 519 23.63 38.21 -6.66
C PRO A 519 22.82 37.79 -5.43
N TYR A 520 21.49 37.82 -5.56
CA TYR A 520 20.54 37.36 -4.55
C TYR A 520 20.67 35.86 -4.25
N ASN A 521 21.19 35.09 -5.20
CA ASN A 521 21.40 33.66 -5.09
C ASN A 521 22.90 33.29 -5.15
N TYR A 522 23.82 34.20 -4.79
CA TYR A 522 25.23 33.84 -4.57
C TYR A 522 25.41 32.96 -3.33
N VAL A 523 26.48 32.17 -3.32
CA VAL A 523 26.86 31.29 -2.21
C VAL A 523 27.26 32.09 -0.97
N GLU A 524 26.60 31.83 0.15
CA GLU A 524 26.92 32.36 1.48
C GLU A 524 26.82 31.23 2.53
N PRO A 525 27.65 31.23 3.60
CA PRO A 525 27.56 30.24 4.68
C PRO A 525 26.13 30.08 5.24
N GLY A 526 25.65 28.85 5.35
CA GLY A 526 24.34 28.52 5.93
C GLY A 526 23.11 28.89 5.08
N LYS A 527 23.29 29.54 3.92
CA LYS A 527 22.22 29.90 2.98
C LYS A 527 21.67 28.67 2.25
N ARG A 528 20.41 28.71 1.82
CA ARG A 528 19.81 27.69 0.92
C ARG A 528 19.75 28.20 -0.51
N ALA A 529 20.06 27.33 -1.48
CA ALA A 529 19.93 27.66 -2.89
C ALA A 529 18.44 27.72 -3.31
N VAL A 530 18.11 28.66 -4.21
CA VAL A 530 16.78 28.75 -4.86
C VAL A 530 16.42 27.42 -5.53
N SER A 531 15.13 27.09 -5.59
CA SER A 531 14.62 25.80 -6.09
C SER A 531 13.40 25.99 -6.98
N SER A 532 13.33 25.26 -8.09
CA SER A 532 12.14 25.21 -8.96
C SER A 532 11.01 24.32 -8.42
N THR A 533 11.21 23.68 -7.27
CA THR A 533 10.22 22.79 -6.65
C THR A 533 9.00 23.55 -6.09
N SER A 534 7.81 22.98 -6.29
CA SER A 534 6.53 23.58 -5.90
C SER A 534 5.49 22.51 -5.52
N PRO A 535 5.73 21.69 -4.48
CA PRO A 535 4.69 20.83 -3.92
C PRO A 535 3.53 21.70 -3.42
N ALA A 536 2.30 21.33 -3.77
CA ALA A 536 1.11 22.11 -3.50
C ALA A 536 -0.07 21.25 -3.06
N ILE A 537 -0.90 21.81 -2.17
CA ILE A 537 -2.18 21.25 -1.75
C ILE A 537 -3.26 22.29 -2.03
N LEU A 538 -4.39 21.85 -2.58
CA LEU A 538 -5.53 22.68 -2.93
C LEU A 538 -6.77 22.23 -2.15
N GLU A 539 -7.57 23.21 -1.73
CA GLU A 539 -8.87 23.05 -1.11
C GLU A 539 -9.95 23.78 -1.91
N ASN A 540 -11.17 23.27 -1.85
CA ASN A 540 -12.34 24.02 -2.32
C ASN A 540 -12.65 25.20 -1.37
N GLU A 541 -13.56 26.09 -1.77
CA GLU A 541 -13.96 27.26 -0.98
C GLU A 541 -14.45 26.90 0.44
N ASP A 542 -15.09 25.73 0.58
CA ASP A 542 -15.60 25.20 1.85
C ASP A 542 -14.54 24.56 2.76
N GLY A 543 -13.26 24.58 2.35
CA GLY A 543 -12.15 23.96 3.07
C GLY A 543 -12.06 22.44 2.89
N SER A 544 -12.91 21.82 2.06
CA SER A 544 -12.75 20.41 1.70
C SER A 544 -11.52 20.19 0.82
N PHE A 545 -10.84 19.06 0.99
CA PHE A 545 -9.67 18.70 0.19
C PHE A 545 -10.05 18.53 -1.29
N TYR A 546 -9.30 19.19 -2.19
CA TYR A 546 -9.48 19.07 -3.63
C TYR A 546 -8.35 18.27 -4.28
N ALA A 547 -7.09 18.68 -4.08
CA ALA A 547 -5.95 18.05 -4.73
C ALA A 547 -4.66 18.15 -3.91
N CYS A 548 -3.82 17.13 -4.04
CA CYS A 548 -2.43 17.09 -3.61
C CYS A 548 -1.60 16.87 -4.87
N ILE A 549 -0.70 17.79 -5.20
CA ILE A 549 0.02 17.81 -6.47
C ILE A 549 1.45 18.30 -6.30
N GLY A 550 2.33 17.86 -7.19
CA GLY A 550 3.65 18.42 -7.39
C GLY A 550 4.37 17.68 -8.48
N GLY A 551 5.64 18.02 -8.69
CA GLY A 551 6.42 17.36 -9.71
C GLY A 551 7.92 17.40 -9.49
N ALA A 552 8.61 16.77 -10.43
CA ALA A 552 10.03 16.55 -10.48
C ALA A 552 10.58 16.88 -11.88
N GLY A 553 11.86 17.24 -11.99
CA GLY A 553 12.48 17.65 -13.26
C GLY A 553 12.91 19.11 -13.30
N GLY A 554 13.43 19.61 -12.18
CA GLY A 554 14.11 20.90 -12.08
C GLY A 554 13.27 22.08 -12.55
N ILE A 555 13.85 22.90 -13.44
CA ILE A 555 13.27 24.18 -13.91
C ILE A 555 11.86 24.05 -14.50
N ARG A 556 11.46 22.86 -14.96
CA ARG A 556 10.16 22.55 -15.58
C ARG A 556 9.04 22.22 -14.59
N ILE A 557 9.32 22.15 -13.28
CA ILE A 557 8.33 21.72 -12.27
C ILE A 557 7.17 22.70 -12.14
N PHE A 558 7.41 23.95 -11.71
CA PHE A 558 6.31 24.90 -11.44
C PHE A 558 5.46 25.25 -12.69
N PRO A 559 6.00 25.37 -13.91
CA PRO A 559 5.20 25.54 -15.12
C PRO A 559 4.35 24.30 -15.45
N SER A 560 4.86 23.09 -15.15
CA SER A 560 4.12 21.84 -15.38
C SER A 560 2.98 21.67 -14.39
N VAL A 561 3.20 21.98 -13.10
CA VAL A 561 2.13 21.93 -12.08
C VAL A 561 1.01 22.92 -12.42
N ALA A 562 1.36 24.15 -12.85
CA ALA A 562 0.39 25.14 -13.30
C ALA A 562 -0.44 24.64 -14.51
N GLN A 563 0.20 24.02 -15.50
CA GLN A 563 -0.47 23.47 -16.67
C GLN A 563 -1.39 22.29 -16.30
N VAL A 564 -0.96 21.34 -15.47
CA VAL A 564 -1.82 20.22 -15.04
C VAL A 564 -3.05 20.71 -14.27
N LEU A 565 -2.92 21.74 -13.43
CA LEU A 565 -4.07 22.38 -12.77
C LEU A 565 -5.05 23.01 -13.78
N LEU A 566 -4.54 23.68 -14.82
CA LEU A 566 -5.36 24.21 -15.91
C LEU A 566 -6.02 23.10 -16.75
N HIS A 567 -5.35 21.97 -16.96
CA HIS A 567 -5.89 20.83 -17.70
C HIS A 567 -7.09 20.20 -16.97
N LEU A 568 -7.06 20.14 -15.63
CA LEU A 568 -8.22 19.73 -14.82
C LEU A 568 -9.41 20.69 -15.00
N ASP A 569 -9.15 21.99 -15.09
CA ASP A 569 -10.16 23.02 -15.35
C ASP A 569 -10.72 22.97 -16.79
N TRP A 570 -10.01 22.36 -17.74
CA TRP A 570 -10.55 21.95 -19.05
C TRP A 570 -11.41 20.67 -19.00
N GLY A 571 -11.71 20.16 -17.81
CA GLY A 571 -12.58 19.00 -17.59
C GLY A 571 -11.89 17.65 -17.72
N MET A 572 -10.57 17.63 -17.89
CA MET A 572 -9.78 16.38 -17.93
C MET A 572 -9.76 15.70 -16.57
N ASN A 573 -9.73 14.37 -16.56
CA ASN A 573 -9.46 13.61 -15.33
C ASN A 573 -7.96 13.68 -14.95
N PRO A 574 -7.56 13.33 -13.71
CA PRO A 574 -6.17 13.42 -13.25
C PRO A 574 -5.12 12.76 -14.14
N SER A 575 -5.43 11.64 -14.80
CA SER A 575 -4.49 10.98 -15.71
C SER A 575 -4.44 11.70 -17.06
N GLU A 576 -5.58 12.09 -17.63
CA GLU A 576 -5.62 12.89 -18.87
C GLU A 576 -4.87 14.22 -18.69
N ALA A 577 -5.06 14.89 -17.55
CA ALA A 577 -4.44 16.17 -17.23
C ALA A 577 -2.90 16.10 -17.15
N ILE A 578 -2.34 15.01 -16.60
CA ILE A 578 -0.89 14.80 -16.54
C ILE A 578 -0.31 14.36 -17.89
N GLU A 579 -1.02 13.49 -18.60
CA GLU A 579 -0.53 12.93 -19.87
C GLU A 579 -0.62 13.92 -21.03
N PHE A 580 -1.55 14.90 -20.97
CA PHE A 580 -1.68 15.92 -22.01
C PHE A 580 -0.38 16.69 -22.25
N GLY A 581 -0.24 17.23 -23.47
CA GLY A 581 0.96 17.94 -23.91
C GLY A 581 1.19 19.22 -23.14
N ARG A 582 2.46 19.56 -22.92
CA ARG A 582 2.87 20.80 -22.26
C ARG A 582 3.68 21.70 -23.17
N VAL A 583 3.73 22.97 -22.77
CA VAL A 583 4.64 23.99 -23.30
C VAL A 583 5.66 24.37 -22.24
N HIS A 584 6.86 24.73 -22.66
CA HIS A 584 7.90 25.26 -21.79
C HIS A 584 8.74 26.30 -22.52
N ASP A 585 8.95 27.41 -21.83
CA ASP A 585 9.90 28.47 -22.16
C ASP A 585 10.51 28.89 -20.81
N GLN A 586 11.83 29.07 -20.74
CA GLN A 586 12.54 29.42 -19.52
C GLN A 586 13.10 30.86 -19.53
N LEU A 587 12.53 31.72 -20.39
CA LEU A 587 12.91 33.10 -20.71
C LEU A 587 14.29 33.25 -21.38
N TRP A 588 15.27 32.39 -21.08
CA TRP A 588 16.52 32.33 -21.84
C TRP A 588 17.05 30.89 -22.00
N PRO A 589 17.38 30.43 -23.23
CA PRO A 589 17.14 31.10 -24.51
C PRO A 589 15.64 31.34 -24.76
N MET A 590 15.32 32.32 -25.60
CA MET A 590 13.94 32.67 -26.01
C MET A 590 13.40 31.64 -27.01
N GLU A 591 13.21 30.41 -26.53
CA GLU A 591 12.76 29.26 -27.29
C GLU A 591 11.61 28.57 -26.55
N VAL A 592 10.51 28.34 -27.27
CA VAL A 592 9.35 27.62 -26.77
C VAL A 592 9.43 26.18 -27.25
N GLU A 593 9.59 25.26 -26.31
CA GLU A 593 9.36 23.86 -26.56
C GLU A 593 7.87 23.54 -26.42
N VAL A 594 7.31 22.85 -27.42
CA VAL A 594 5.91 22.44 -27.45
C VAL A 594 5.81 20.96 -27.76
N ASP A 595 5.12 20.19 -26.91
CA ASP A 595 4.87 18.77 -27.17
C ASP A 595 4.05 18.58 -28.48
N GLU A 596 4.43 17.62 -29.32
CA GLU A 596 3.86 17.41 -30.67
C GLU A 596 2.34 17.15 -30.76
N ILE A 597 1.68 16.86 -29.63
CA ILE A 597 0.23 16.59 -29.55
C ILE A 597 -0.64 17.84 -29.73
N TYR A 598 -0.07 19.05 -29.69
CA TYR A 598 -0.81 20.27 -29.97
C TYR A 598 -1.26 20.33 -31.44
N PRO A 599 -2.46 20.87 -31.73
CA PRO A 599 -3.00 20.90 -33.09
C PRO A 599 -2.22 21.91 -33.96
N SER A 600 -2.27 21.72 -35.28
CA SER A 600 -1.44 22.49 -36.23
C SER A 600 -1.70 23.99 -36.24
N ASP A 601 -2.94 24.40 -35.95
CA ASP A 601 -3.33 25.81 -35.79
C ASP A 601 -2.65 26.47 -34.58
N ALA A 602 -2.34 25.71 -33.52
CA ALA A 602 -1.55 26.21 -32.40
C ALA A 602 -0.11 26.51 -32.83
N PHE A 603 0.55 25.61 -33.58
CA PHE A 603 1.90 25.87 -34.08
C PHE A 603 1.95 27.03 -35.08
N GLU A 604 0.95 27.17 -35.94
CA GLU A 604 0.86 28.29 -36.88
C GLU A 604 0.67 29.62 -36.15
N PHE A 605 -0.30 29.70 -35.24
CA PHE A 605 -0.57 30.90 -34.45
C PHE A 605 0.66 31.34 -33.63
N LEU A 606 1.33 30.40 -32.95
CA LEU A 606 2.50 30.73 -32.14
C LEU A 606 3.66 31.25 -32.99
N ARG A 607 3.88 30.72 -34.20
CA ARG A 607 4.86 31.28 -35.15
C ARG A 607 4.46 32.65 -35.68
N GLN A 608 3.17 32.87 -35.97
CA GLN A 608 2.65 34.19 -36.37
C GLN A 608 2.83 35.22 -35.25
N ALA A 609 2.66 34.81 -34.00
CA ALA A 609 2.97 35.59 -32.80
C ALA A 609 4.49 35.72 -32.52
N GLY A 610 5.36 35.19 -33.37
CA GLY A 610 6.81 35.37 -33.28
C GLY A 610 7.54 34.45 -32.29
N HIS A 611 6.90 33.42 -31.74
CA HIS A 611 7.60 32.44 -30.91
C HIS A 611 8.51 31.55 -31.75
N ASN A 612 9.76 31.39 -31.30
CA ASN A 612 10.67 30.38 -31.85
C ASN A 612 10.29 29.01 -31.29
N LEU A 613 9.83 28.08 -32.14
CA LEU A 613 9.24 26.82 -31.72
C LEU A 613 10.16 25.61 -31.97
N THR A 614 10.44 24.87 -30.91
CA THR A 614 10.94 23.50 -30.98
C THR A 614 9.79 22.53 -30.70
N ILE A 615 9.37 21.81 -31.74
CA ILE A 615 8.37 20.74 -31.60
C ILE A 615 9.10 19.53 -31.02
N ALA A 616 8.63 19.05 -29.88
CA ALA A 616 9.28 17.99 -29.14
C ALA A 616 8.37 16.75 -29.06
N ASP A 617 8.96 15.56 -29.25
CA ASP A 617 8.27 14.29 -29.03
C ASP A 617 7.70 14.29 -27.61
N ILE A 618 6.37 14.15 -27.47
CA ILE A 618 5.72 14.10 -26.16
C ILE A 618 6.37 13.03 -25.27
N ASN A 619 6.84 11.94 -25.91
CA ASN A 619 7.79 10.88 -25.55
C ASN A 619 8.85 11.21 -24.51
N ARG A 620 9.54 12.33 -24.75
CA ARG A 620 10.78 12.72 -24.07
C ARG A 620 10.67 12.81 -22.55
N PHE A 621 11.83 12.82 -21.90
CA PHE A 621 11.91 13.20 -20.50
C PHE A 621 11.58 14.69 -20.33
N ALA A 622 10.39 14.96 -19.79
CA ALA A 622 9.99 16.28 -19.28
C ALA A 622 9.81 16.19 -17.75
N ALA A 623 9.22 17.21 -17.14
CA ALA A 623 8.88 17.13 -15.71
C ALA A 623 7.84 16.02 -15.45
N SER A 624 8.04 15.23 -14.40
CA SER A 624 7.08 14.21 -13.94
C SER A 624 6.14 14.84 -12.92
N VAL A 625 4.82 14.77 -13.14
CA VAL A 625 3.80 15.27 -12.19
C VAL A 625 3.07 14.09 -11.53
N HIS A 626 2.77 14.21 -10.23
CA HIS A 626 1.95 13.24 -9.51
C HIS A 626 0.82 13.97 -8.80
N LEU A 627 -0.36 13.37 -8.82
CA LEU A 627 -1.61 13.98 -8.38
C LEU A 627 -2.47 12.96 -7.64
N VAL A 628 -2.96 13.35 -6.46
CA VAL A 628 -4.12 12.72 -5.82
C VAL A 628 -5.20 13.79 -5.69
N MET A 629 -6.30 13.63 -6.42
CA MET A 629 -7.46 14.52 -6.41
C MET A 629 -8.63 13.84 -5.71
N GLN A 630 -9.46 14.57 -4.97
CA GLN A 630 -10.74 14.08 -4.47
C GLN A 630 -11.91 14.72 -5.22
N LYS A 631 -12.86 13.89 -5.65
CA LYS A 631 -14.11 14.34 -6.27
C LYS A 631 -15.24 13.39 -5.91
N ASP A 632 -16.40 13.93 -5.54
CA ASP A 632 -17.61 13.17 -5.21
C ASP A 632 -17.37 12.07 -4.13
N GLY A 633 -16.49 12.35 -3.16
CA GLY A 633 -16.09 11.41 -2.11
C GLY A 633 -15.06 10.35 -2.52
N VAL A 634 -14.65 10.30 -3.79
CA VAL A 634 -13.70 9.34 -4.35
C VAL A 634 -12.34 10.01 -4.57
N PHE A 635 -11.26 9.33 -4.17
CA PHE A 635 -9.90 9.74 -4.51
C PHE A 635 -9.49 9.16 -5.87
N TYR A 636 -8.86 9.99 -6.68
CA TYR A 636 -8.34 9.68 -8.00
C TYR A 636 -6.84 9.98 -7.99
N ALA A 637 -6.02 8.94 -8.12
CA ALA A 637 -4.57 9.04 -8.12
C ALA A 637 -4.00 8.77 -9.52
N ALA A 638 -3.07 9.61 -9.96
CA ALA A 638 -2.39 9.52 -11.24
C ALA A 638 -0.90 9.92 -11.10
N SER A 639 -0.04 9.26 -11.87
CA SER A 639 1.41 9.54 -11.95
C SER A 639 1.83 9.64 -13.42
N ASP A 640 2.73 10.56 -13.73
CA ASP A 640 3.22 10.78 -15.10
C ASP A 640 3.98 9.58 -15.67
N SER A 641 3.50 9.10 -16.81
CA SER A 641 4.11 8.00 -17.56
C SER A 641 5.50 8.35 -18.11
N ARG A 642 5.84 9.65 -18.27
CA ARG A 642 7.15 10.14 -18.77
C ARG A 642 8.34 9.69 -17.95
N LYS A 643 8.15 9.41 -16.65
CA LYS A 643 9.18 8.85 -15.77
C LYS A 643 8.79 7.47 -15.22
N ASN A 644 7.86 6.79 -15.88
CA ASN A 644 7.33 5.47 -15.49
C ASN A 644 6.65 5.45 -14.11
N GLY A 645 6.02 6.57 -13.71
CA GLY A 645 5.33 6.66 -12.43
C GLY A 645 4.09 5.77 -12.36
N VAL A 646 3.82 5.22 -11.17
CA VAL A 646 2.67 4.35 -10.93
C VAL A 646 2.00 4.71 -9.60
N PRO A 647 0.72 5.13 -9.61
CA PRO A 647 -0.06 5.37 -8.39
C PRO A 647 -0.62 4.05 -7.83
N VAL A 648 -0.85 3.99 -6.52
CA VAL A 648 -1.49 2.85 -5.85
C VAL A 648 -2.56 3.37 -4.88
N ALA A 649 -3.67 2.63 -4.78
CA ALA A 649 -4.82 2.99 -3.94
C ALA A 649 -4.99 2.06 -2.74
N LEU A 650 -5.52 2.61 -1.65
CA LEU A 650 -6.05 1.80 -0.54
C LEU A 650 -7.43 1.26 -0.91
N LEU A 651 -7.45 0.07 -1.52
CA LEU A 651 -8.63 -0.75 -1.71
C LEU A 651 -8.73 -1.79 -0.58
N ILE A 652 -9.72 -1.62 0.29
CA ILE A 652 -10.20 -2.71 1.16
C ILE A 652 -11.38 -3.35 0.44
N VAL A 653 -11.23 -4.60 0.04
CA VAL A 653 -12.34 -5.44 -0.45
C VAL A 653 -13.27 -5.67 0.74
N ILE A 654 -14.47 -5.08 0.70
CA ILE A 654 -15.39 -5.02 1.84
C ILE A 654 -15.92 -6.41 2.24
N ASP A 655 -15.88 -7.37 1.31
CA ASP A 655 -16.47 -8.70 1.48
C ASP A 655 -15.89 -9.49 2.66
N THR A 656 -14.57 -9.44 2.88
CA THR A 656 -13.89 -10.26 3.91
C THR A 656 -14.34 -9.91 5.34
N GLY A 657 -14.57 -8.63 5.64
CA GLY A 657 -15.03 -8.18 6.95
C GLY A 657 -16.47 -8.62 7.24
N LEU A 658 -17.35 -8.54 6.23
CA LEU A 658 -18.76 -8.87 6.38
C LEU A 658 -18.98 -10.38 6.56
N TYR A 659 -18.25 -11.22 5.82
CA TYR A 659 -18.24 -12.67 6.04
C TYR A 659 -17.76 -13.04 7.44
N ALA A 660 -16.66 -12.45 7.92
CA ALA A 660 -16.14 -12.72 9.26
C ALA A 660 -17.18 -12.37 10.35
N ILE A 661 -17.82 -11.21 10.26
CA ILE A 661 -18.84 -10.77 11.23
C ILE A 661 -20.06 -11.70 11.22
N LEU A 662 -20.63 -12.02 10.05
CA LEU A 662 -21.78 -12.93 9.93
C LEU A 662 -21.45 -14.36 10.40
N PHE A 663 -20.20 -14.80 10.20
CA PHE A 663 -19.69 -16.07 10.68
C PHE A 663 -19.52 -16.08 12.20
N THR A 664 -18.96 -15.02 12.81
CA THR A 664 -18.88 -14.88 14.28
C THR A 664 -20.25 -14.87 14.92
N ILE A 665 -21.24 -14.16 14.34
CA ILE A 665 -22.63 -14.17 14.81
C ILE A 665 -23.21 -15.60 14.72
N SER A 666 -22.97 -16.30 13.62
CA SER A 666 -23.47 -17.68 13.42
C SER A 666 -22.83 -18.67 14.40
N ILE A 667 -21.51 -18.57 14.66
CA ILE A 667 -20.82 -19.34 15.71
C ILE A 667 -21.38 -19.01 17.09
N TYR A 668 -21.59 -17.73 17.42
CA TYR A 668 -22.13 -17.31 18.71
C TYR A 668 -23.54 -17.86 18.97
N VAL A 669 -24.41 -17.84 17.95
CA VAL A 669 -25.76 -18.43 18.04
C VAL A 669 -25.72 -19.97 18.10
N LEU A 670 -24.73 -20.63 17.50
CA LEU A 670 -24.53 -22.09 17.60
C LEU A 670 -23.94 -22.52 18.94
N ALA A 671 -23.03 -21.73 19.52
CA ALA A 671 -22.37 -22.02 20.78
C ALA A 671 -23.28 -21.80 22.00
N TRP A 672 -24.23 -20.85 21.91
CA TRP A 672 -25.13 -20.51 23.01
C TRP A 672 -26.53 -21.09 22.81
N CYS A 673 -26.66 -22.39 23.15
CA CYS A 673 -27.89 -23.16 23.06
C CYS A 673 -29.08 -22.51 23.80
N ASN A 674 -29.96 -21.84 23.07
CA ASN A 674 -31.33 -21.57 23.51
C ASN A 674 -32.33 -21.64 22.34
N LYS A 675 -33.43 -22.38 22.52
CA LYS A 675 -34.39 -22.76 21.46
C LYS A 675 -35.00 -21.57 20.70
N SER A 676 -35.05 -20.39 21.30
CA SER A 676 -35.72 -19.19 20.77
C SER A 676 -35.04 -18.57 19.53
N ARG A 677 -33.76 -18.85 19.25
CA ARG A 677 -32.94 -18.07 18.28
C ARG A 677 -32.77 -18.66 16.87
N GLN A 678 -33.48 -19.72 16.50
CA GLN A 678 -33.32 -20.39 15.20
C GLN A 678 -33.62 -19.49 13.98
N TRP A 679 -34.54 -18.53 14.10
CA TRP A 679 -34.81 -17.55 13.04
C TRP A 679 -33.60 -16.62 12.76
N PHE A 680 -32.77 -16.34 13.76
CA PHE A 680 -31.56 -15.53 13.58
C PHE A 680 -30.53 -16.27 12.72
N LEU A 681 -30.36 -17.58 12.96
CA LEU A 681 -29.55 -18.48 12.14
C LEU A 681 -30.06 -18.54 10.68
N LEU A 682 -31.38 -18.56 10.48
CA LEU A 682 -31.95 -18.54 9.13
C LEU A 682 -31.63 -17.21 8.42
N ILE A 683 -31.79 -16.07 9.09
CA ILE A 683 -31.50 -14.74 8.54
C ILE A 683 -30.00 -14.60 8.21
N THR A 684 -29.08 -14.97 9.12
CA THR A 684 -27.64 -14.90 8.81
C THR A 684 -27.25 -15.83 7.68
N THR A 685 -27.84 -17.02 7.60
CA THR A 685 -27.57 -17.97 6.51
C THR A 685 -28.09 -17.46 5.16
N VAL A 686 -29.28 -16.84 5.12
CA VAL A 686 -29.81 -16.19 3.91
C VAL A 686 -28.93 -15.02 3.48
N PHE A 687 -28.43 -14.20 4.42
CA PHE A 687 -27.48 -13.14 4.11
C PHE A 687 -26.14 -13.67 3.58
N MET A 688 -25.55 -14.69 4.21
CA MET A 688 -24.33 -15.33 3.71
C MET A 688 -24.53 -15.92 2.30
N PHE A 689 -25.69 -16.52 2.02
CA PHE A 689 -26.03 -17.03 0.68
C PHE A 689 -26.20 -15.91 -0.36
N ALA A 690 -26.82 -14.79 0.00
CA ALA A 690 -26.98 -13.63 -0.87
C ALA A 690 -25.62 -12.98 -1.22
N ILE A 691 -24.73 -12.81 -0.23
CA ILE A 691 -23.38 -12.26 -0.44
C ILE A 691 -22.54 -13.24 -1.27
N ALA A 692 -22.62 -14.55 -1.02
CA ALA A 692 -21.96 -15.57 -1.84
C ALA A 692 -22.45 -15.55 -3.30
N THR A 693 -23.75 -15.35 -3.52
CA THR A 693 -24.33 -15.22 -4.86
C THR A 693 -23.84 -13.94 -5.57
N ALA A 694 -23.68 -12.84 -4.85
CA ALA A 694 -23.13 -11.59 -5.39
C ALA A 694 -21.65 -11.73 -5.78
N ASP A 695 -20.82 -12.33 -4.91
CA ASP A 695 -19.38 -12.58 -5.18
C ASP A 695 -19.17 -13.59 -6.33
N ILE A 696 -20.02 -14.62 -6.43
CA ILE A 696 -20.07 -15.52 -7.60
C ILE A 696 -20.44 -14.74 -8.87
N THR A 697 -21.46 -13.89 -8.82
CA THR A 697 -21.89 -13.09 -9.99
C THR A 697 -20.78 -12.14 -10.46
N TYR A 698 -20.08 -11.49 -9.51
CA TYR A 698 -18.92 -10.65 -9.80
C TYR A 698 -17.74 -11.46 -10.35
N THR A 699 -17.47 -12.66 -9.81
CA THR A 699 -16.40 -13.56 -10.28
C THR A 699 -16.68 -14.10 -11.69
N VAL A 700 -17.93 -14.44 -12.00
CA VAL A 700 -18.37 -14.86 -13.34
C VAL A 700 -18.29 -13.69 -14.33
N TRP A 701 -18.67 -12.47 -13.92
CA TRP A 701 -18.48 -11.27 -14.74
C TRP A 701 -16.99 -11.01 -15.03
N LEU A 702 -16.11 -11.14 -14.02
CA LEU A 702 -14.66 -11.01 -14.19
C LEU A 702 -14.10 -12.07 -15.17
N LEU A 703 -14.59 -13.31 -15.10
CA LEU A 703 -14.20 -14.39 -16.01
C LEU A 703 -14.66 -14.11 -17.45
N PHE A 704 -15.84 -13.50 -17.65
CA PHE A 704 -16.28 -13.01 -18.95
C PHE A 704 -15.39 -11.89 -19.50
N GLU A 705 -15.01 -10.91 -18.67
CA GLU A 705 -14.11 -9.82 -19.04
C GLU A 705 -12.70 -10.33 -19.46
N ILE A 706 -12.20 -11.38 -18.78
CA ILE A 706 -10.94 -12.07 -19.14
C ILE A 706 -11.09 -12.86 -20.45
N LEU A 707 -12.19 -13.59 -20.65
CA LEU A 707 -12.48 -14.33 -21.89
C LEU A 707 -12.66 -13.40 -23.10
N LEU A 708 -13.05 -12.14 -22.87
CA LEU A 708 -13.15 -11.09 -23.89
C LEU A 708 -11.80 -10.36 -24.15
N GLY A 709 -10.70 -10.82 -23.55
CA GLY A 709 -9.34 -10.38 -23.89
C GLY A 709 -8.88 -9.07 -23.25
N LYS A 710 -9.48 -8.62 -22.14
CA LYS A 710 -9.04 -7.38 -21.45
C LYS A 710 -7.92 -7.69 -20.43
N GLU A 711 -6.67 -7.60 -20.88
CA GLU A 711 -5.45 -8.02 -20.15
C GLU A 711 -5.00 -7.10 -18.98
N HIS A 712 -5.89 -6.73 -18.06
CA HIS A 712 -5.56 -5.83 -16.95
C HIS A 712 -5.91 -6.40 -15.57
N PHE A 713 -5.17 -7.42 -15.13
CA PHE A 713 -5.27 -7.89 -13.74
C PHE A 713 -3.94 -8.43 -13.16
N GLN A 714 -3.62 -8.01 -11.93
CA GLN A 714 -2.38 -8.37 -11.20
C GLN A 714 -2.64 -9.48 -10.17
N PHE A 715 -1.74 -10.46 -10.11
CA PHE A 715 -1.91 -11.71 -9.34
C PHE A 715 -2.01 -11.54 -7.80
N ARG A 716 -1.64 -10.36 -7.26
CA ARG A 716 -1.68 -10.06 -5.80
C ARG A 716 -3.08 -10.16 -5.17
N VAL A 717 -4.15 -10.15 -5.97
CA VAL A 717 -5.55 -10.29 -5.49
C VAL A 717 -5.90 -11.74 -5.09
N LEU A 718 -5.13 -12.75 -5.52
CA LEU A 718 -5.45 -14.17 -5.24
C LEU A 718 -5.02 -14.67 -3.85
N TYR A 719 -3.99 -14.08 -3.24
CA TYR A 719 -3.44 -14.61 -1.97
C TYR A 719 -4.47 -14.65 -0.81
N PRO A 720 -5.33 -13.62 -0.60
CA PRO A 720 -6.41 -13.69 0.38
C PRO A 720 -7.45 -14.77 0.05
N LYS A 721 -7.74 -15.01 -1.24
CA LYS A 721 -8.71 -16.03 -1.69
C LYS A 721 -8.20 -17.45 -1.43
N TYR A 722 -6.89 -17.69 -1.58
CA TYR A 722 -6.29 -19.00 -1.29
C TYR A 722 -6.22 -19.31 0.21
N SER A 723 -5.91 -18.30 1.05
CA SER A 723 -6.00 -18.43 2.51
C SER A 723 -7.42 -18.82 2.96
N MET A 724 -8.45 -18.20 2.37
CA MET A 724 -9.85 -18.54 2.61
C MET A 724 -10.20 -19.98 2.21
N PHE A 725 -9.64 -20.51 1.10
CA PHE A 725 -9.81 -21.92 0.72
C PHE A 725 -9.24 -22.88 1.77
N VAL A 726 -8.02 -22.63 2.26
CA VAL A 726 -7.39 -23.47 3.29
C VAL A 726 -8.20 -23.44 4.58
N THR A 727 -8.64 -22.25 5.02
CA THR A 727 -9.49 -22.11 6.22
C THR A 727 -10.84 -22.80 6.07
N ASN A 728 -11.55 -22.60 4.96
CA ASN A 728 -12.85 -23.25 4.71
C ASN A 728 -12.72 -24.78 4.63
N THR A 729 -11.67 -25.29 3.98
CA THR A 729 -11.40 -26.73 3.88
C THR A 729 -11.11 -27.33 5.26
N PHE A 730 -10.28 -26.68 6.07
CA PHE A 730 -9.99 -27.10 7.45
C PHE A 730 -11.24 -27.12 8.34
N VAL A 731 -12.12 -26.12 8.22
CA VAL A 731 -13.38 -26.05 8.97
C VAL A 731 -14.40 -27.10 8.50
N ALA A 732 -14.53 -27.32 7.18
CA ALA A 732 -15.37 -28.39 6.64
C ALA A 732 -14.91 -29.78 7.13
N HIS A 733 -13.59 -30.00 7.16
CA HIS A 733 -12.96 -31.19 7.71
C HIS A 733 -13.20 -31.35 9.22
N ALA A 734 -13.10 -30.29 10.02
CA ALA A 734 -13.42 -30.32 11.45
C ALA A 734 -14.89 -30.65 11.71
N LEU A 735 -15.82 -30.10 10.91
CA LEU A 735 -17.25 -30.42 10.98
C LEU A 735 -17.55 -31.86 10.55
N LEU A 736 -16.83 -32.39 9.55
CA LEU A 736 -16.93 -33.79 9.14
C LEU A 736 -16.44 -34.73 10.26
N LEU A 737 -15.33 -34.39 10.92
CA LEU A 737 -14.80 -35.13 12.09
C LEU A 737 -15.78 -35.09 13.26
N TYR A 738 -16.36 -33.94 13.58
CA TYR A 738 -17.41 -33.81 14.60
C TYR A 738 -18.63 -34.69 14.26
N ARG A 739 -19.07 -34.70 13.00
CA ARG A 739 -20.13 -35.62 12.51
C ARG A 739 -19.71 -37.09 12.60
N CYS A 740 -18.45 -37.44 12.32
CA CYS A 740 -17.95 -38.81 12.50
C CYS A 740 -18.00 -39.24 13.97
N VAL A 741 -17.61 -38.38 14.93
CA VAL A 741 -17.76 -38.66 16.36
C VAL A 741 -19.24 -38.89 16.73
N VAL A 742 -20.14 -38.00 16.30
CA VAL A 742 -21.58 -38.07 16.61
C VAL A 742 -22.28 -39.28 15.95
N VAL A 743 -21.83 -39.74 14.77
CA VAL A 743 -22.48 -40.82 13.99
C VAL A 743 -21.86 -42.20 14.25
N TRP A 744 -20.57 -42.28 14.59
CA TRP A 744 -19.87 -43.57 14.77
C TRP A 744 -19.77 -44.00 16.24
N GLY A 745 -20.05 -43.11 17.19
CA GLY A 745 -19.97 -43.38 18.61
C GLY A 745 -18.55 -43.71 19.07
N HIS A 746 -18.45 -44.44 20.18
CA HIS A 746 -17.21 -44.70 20.94
C HIS A 746 -16.10 -45.50 20.22
N ASN A 747 -16.22 -45.80 18.91
CA ASN A 747 -15.24 -46.61 18.19
C ASN A 747 -14.00 -45.80 17.75
N ARG A 748 -13.15 -45.48 18.74
CA ARG A 748 -11.99 -44.58 18.65
C ARG A 748 -11.02 -44.91 17.51
N TRP A 749 -10.88 -46.19 17.12
CA TRP A 749 -9.96 -46.62 16.07
C TRP A 749 -10.30 -46.05 14.68
N LEU A 750 -11.59 -46.03 14.33
CA LEU A 750 -12.07 -45.60 13.02
C LEU A 750 -12.10 -44.07 12.88
N ILE A 751 -12.38 -43.38 13.99
CA ILE A 751 -12.23 -41.92 14.10
C ILE A 751 -10.74 -41.58 13.98
N GLY A 752 -9.86 -42.26 14.70
CA GLY A 752 -8.41 -42.07 14.63
C GLY A 752 -7.84 -42.25 13.23
N LEU A 753 -8.26 -43.28 12.49
CA LEU A 753 -7.78 -43.53 11.13
C LEU A 753 -8.21 -42.43 10.14
N GLY A 754 -9.45 -41.94 10.24
CA GLY A 754 -9.95 -40.83 9.44
C GLY A 754 -9.23 -39.51 9.77
N THR A 755 -9.03 -39.22 11.05
CA THR A 755 -8.26 -38.04 11.50
C THR A 755 -6.81 -38.10 11.02
N PHE A 756 -6.16 -39.26 11.13
CA PHE A 756 -4.78 -39.44 10.69
C PHE A 756 -4.63 -39.24 9.18
N GLY A 757 -5.52 -39.83 8.37
CA GLY A 757 -5.52 -39.60 6.91
C GLY A 757 -5.70 -38.13 6.52
N LEU A 758 -6.60 -37.40 7.20
CA LEU A 758 -6.79 -35.96 6.99
C LEU A 758 -5.55 -35.14 7.37
N ILE A 759 -4.96 -35.41 8.54
CA ILE A 759 -3.74 -34.72 9.01
C ILE A 759 -2.56 -35.04 8.08
N SER A 760 -2.42 -36.27 7.61
CA SER A 760 -1.37 -36.66 6.67
C SER A 760 -1.49 -35.93 5.33
N VAL A 761 -2.69 -35.80 4.74
CA VAL A 761 -2.87 -35.08 3.47
C VAL A 761 -2.67 -33.57 3.65
N THR A 762 -3.19 -32.99 4.74
CA THR A 762 -3.02 -31.56 5.03
C THR A 762 -1.55 -31.23 5.31
N GLY A 763 -0.87 -32.06 6.11
CA GLY A 763 0.54 -31.95 6.43
C GLY A 763 1.46 -32.20 5.23
N ALA A 764 1.10 -33.12 4.32
CA ALA A 764 1.81 -33.31 3.06
C ALA A 764 1.69 -32.09 2.14
N GLY A 765 0.53 -31.42 2.12
CA GLY A 765 0.35 -30.13 1.44
C GLY A 765 1.34 -29.07 1.96
N TYR A 766 1.37 -28.86 3.28
CA TYR A 766 2.32 -27.93 3.91
C TYR A 766 3.80 -28.32 3.75
N ALA A 767 4.12 -29.62 3.73
CA ALA A 767 5.49 -30.10 3.54
C ALA A 767 6.00 -29.85 2.12
N LEU A 768 5.14 -30.02 1.11
CA LEU A 768 5.44 -29.71 -0.29
C LEU A 768 5.49 -28.19 -0.56
N GLU A 769 4.71 -27.40 0.18
CA GLU A 769 4.77 -25.93 0.19
C GLU A 769 6.10 -25.39 0.75
N GLY A 770 6.83 -26.21 1.53
CA GLY A 770 8.20 -25.93 1.98
C GLY A 770 9.24 -25.90 0.87
N THR A 771 8.94 -26.44 -0.32
CA THR A 771 9.81 -26.43 -1.50
C THR A 771 9.32 -25.44 -2.56
N THR A 772 10.25 -24.63 -3.09
CA THR A 772 10.02 -23.49 -3.97
C THR A 772 9.20 -23.79 -5.23
N LEU A 773 8.20 -22.95 -5.52
CA LEU A 773 7.66 -22.53 -6.85
C LEU A 773 7.41 -23.55 -8.00
N GLU A 774 7.68 -24.83 -7.83
CA GLU A 774 7.46 -25.90 -8.83
C GLU A 774 6.07 -26.55 -8.72
N MET A 775 5.10 -25.87 -8.09
CA MET A 775 3.75 -26.39 -7.87
C MET A 775 3.04 -26.84 -9.16
N VAL A 776 3.45 -26.29 -10.31
CA VAL A 776 2.95 -26.62 -11.66
C VAL A 776 3.38 -28.02 -12.14
N SER A 777 4.55 -28.55 -11.74
CA SER A 777 5.05 -29.83 -12.27
C SER A 777 4.41 -31.05 -11.61
N ASN A 778 4.08 -30.95 -10.31
CA ASN A 778 3.69 -32.08 -9.47
C ASN A 778 2.18 -32.19 -9.14
N GLY A 779 1.34 -31.30 -9.69
CA GLY A 779 -0.10 -31.25 -9.39
C GLY A 779 -0.87 -32.57 -9.59
N TRP A 780 -0.42 -33.43 -10.51
CA TRP A 780 -0.99 -34.76 -10.75
C TRP A 780 -0.91 -35.70 -9.54
N ILE A 781 0.15 -35.60 -8.72
CA ILE A 781 0.34 -36.44 -7.52
C ILE A 781 -0.67 -36.02 -6.44
N TYR A 782 -0.82 -34.72 -6.22
CA TYR A 782 -1.79 -34.16 -5.28
C TYR A 782 -3.24 -34.48 -5.68
N LEU A 783 -3.56 -34.34 -6.96
CA LEU A 783 -4.87 -34.70 -7.52
C LEU A 783 -5.17 -36.20 -7.32
N SER A 784 -4.19 -37.07 -7.60
CA SER A 784 -4.36 -38.53 -7.48
C SER A 784 -4.55 -38.98 -6.04
N LEU A 785 -3.76 -38.47 -5.10
CA LEU A 785 -3.91 -38.76 -3.66
C LEU A 785 -5.27 -38.30 -3.13
N THR A 786 -5.69 -37.09 -3.51
CA THR A 786 -6.98 -36.51 -3.09
C THR A 786 -8.16 -37.29 -3.68
N LEU A 787 -8.07 -37.75 -4.93
CA LEU A 787 -9.09 -38.57 -5.57
C LEU A 787 -9.24 -39.94 -4.90
N ILE A 788 -8.12 -40.64 -4.65
CA ILE A 788 -8.11 -41.97 -4.01
C ILE A 788 -8.69 -41.89 -2.59
N LEU A 789 -8.29 -40.90 -1.80
CA LEU A 789 -8.77 -40.76 -0.42
C LEU A 789 -10.28 -40.47 -0.36
N ASN A 790 -10.79 -39.60 -1.23
CA ASN A 790 -12.22 -39.26 -1.28
C ASN A 790 -13.08 -40.42 -1.78
N LEU A 791 -12.61 -41.19 -2.78
CA LEU A 791 -13.29 -42.41 -3.23
C LEU A 791 -13.34 -43.46 -2.12
N ALA A 792 -12.25 -43.64 -1.36
CA ALA A 792 -12.20 -44.57 -0.23
C ALA A 792 -13.16 -44.15 0.91
N LEU A 793 -13.13 -42.88 1.33
CA LEU A 793 -14.03 -42.36 2.37
C LEU A 793 -15.50 -42.45 1.96
N THR A 794 -15.82 -42.05 0.72
CA THR A 794 -17.20 -42.10 0.19
C THR A 794 -17.68 -43.55 0.07
N GLY A 795 -16.84 -44.46 -0.43
CA GLY A 795 -17.13 -45.89 -0.52
C GLY A 795 -17.35 -46.54 0.84
N LEU A 796 -16.54 -46.20 1.86
CA LEU A 796 -16.71 -46.69 3.22
C LEU A 796 -18.02 -46.20 3.87
N MET A 797 -18.37 -44.92 3.68
CA MET A 797 -19.64 -44.39 4.19
C MET A 797 -20.84 -45.02 3.47
N ALA A 798 -20.82 -45.08 2.14
CA ALA A 798 -21.88 -45.71 1.34
C ALA A 798 -22.06 -47.20 1.67
N GLY A 799 -20.96 -47.95 1.79
CA GLY A 799 -20.95 -49.36 2.16
C GLY A 799 -21.53 -49.60 3.56
N LYS A 800 -21.17 -48.76 4.55
CA LYS A 800 -21.74 -48.85 5.90
C LYS A 800 -23.22 -48.49 5.94
N ILE A 801 -23.65 -47.47 5.20
CA ILE A 801 -25.07 -47.10 5.06
C ILE A 801 -25.86 -48.25 4.42
N PHE A 802 -25.33 -48.87 3.35
CA PHE A 802 -25.93 -50.03 2.69
C PHE A 802 -26.02 -51.24 3.63
N TYR A 803 -24.93 -51.57 4.34
CA TYR A 803 -24.89 -52.65 5.31
C TYR A 803 -25.92 -52.46 6.43
N ILE A 804 -25.95 -51.29 7.07
CA ILE A 804 -26.94 -50.97 8.10
C ILE A 804 -28.37 -51.05 7.54
N THR A 805 -28.62 -50.47 6.36
CA THR A 805 -29.96 -50.51 5.73
C THR A 805 -30.43 -51.95 5.46
N ASN A 806 -29.53 -52.85 5.04
CA ASN A 806 -29.83 -54.27 4.86
C ASN A 806 -30.00 -55.03 6.19
N LEU A 807 -29.21 -54.69 7.21
CA LEU A 807 -29.33 -55.26 8.56
C LEU A 807 -30.66 -54.90 9.19
N THR A 808 -31.08 -53.62 9.08
CA THR A 808 -32.38 -53.15 9.56
C THR A 808 -33.53 -53.76 8.76
N LYS A 809 -33.41 -53.91 7.43
CA LYS A 809 -34.39 -54.63 6.60
C LYS A 809 -34.58 -56.10 6.99
N ARG A 810 -33.53 -56.77 7.48
CA ARG A 810 -33.60 -58.17 7.95
C ARG A 810 -34.19 -58.31 9.35
N ASN A 811 -33.90 -57.37 10.23
CA ASN A 811 -34.25 -57.48 11.65
C ASN A 811 -35.54 -56.74 12.05
N VAL A 812 -36.01 -55.78 11.23
CA VAL A 812 -37.21 -54.98 11.52
C VAL A 812 -38.03 -54.82 10.23
N GLY A 813 -39.25 -55.36 10.22
CA GLY A 813 -40.18 -55.19 9.11
C GLY A 813 -40.51 -53.71 8.87
N LEU A 814 -40.55 -53.30 7.59
CA LEU A 814 -40.98 -51.98 7.08
C LEU A 814 -40.63 -50.76 7.98
N LEU A 815 -39.41 -50.23 7.76
CA LEU A 815 -38.94 -48.94 8.27
C LEU A 815 -40.02 -47.82 8.21
N PRO A 816 -40.25 -47.06 9.31
CA PRO A 816 -41.17 -45.93 9.33
C PRO A 816 -40.90 -44.90 8.23
N LEU A 817 -41.97 -44.35 7.65
CA LEU A 817 -41.91 -43.39 6.53
C LEU A 817 -41.04 -42.15 6.84
N THR A 818 -41.01 -41.70 8.09
CA THR A 818 -40.16 -40.61 8.58
C THR A 818 -38.67 -40.94 8.54
N LEU A 819 -38.28 -42.16 8.92
CA LEU A 819 -36.89 -42.63 8.78
C LEU A 819 -36.52 -42.80 7.31
N LYS A 820 -37.42 -43.38 6.50
CA LYS A 820 -37.23 -43.55 5.05
C LYS A 820 -37.01 -42.19 4.35
N ARG A 821 -37.75 -41.14 4.71
CA ARG A 821 -37.52 -39.77 4.23
C ARG A 821 -36.12 -39.27 4.61
N ARG A 822 -35.73 -39.36 5.89
CA ARG A 822 -34.40 -38.91 6.36
C ARG A 822 -33.25 -39.61 5.62
N TYR A 823 -33.35 -40.92 5.39
CA TYR A 823 -32.35 -41.66 4.61
C TYR A 823 -32.33 -41.25 3.14
N MET A 824 -33.49 -41.06 2.50
CA MET A 824 -33.54 -40.59 1.11
C MET A 824 -32.97 -39.17 0.93
N THR A 825 -33.21 -38.27 1.88
CA THR A 825 -32.58 -36.93 1.88
C THR A 825 -31.06 -37.02 2.00
N THR A 826 -30.52 -37.86 2.89
CA THR A 826 -29.07 -38.08 3.00
C THR A 826 -28.46 -38.68 1.71
N ILE A 827 -29.17 -39.59 1.05
CA ILE A 827 -28.74 -40.17 -0.23
C ILE A 827 -28.77 -39.12 -1.35
N ALA A 828 -29.81 -38.28 -1.42
CA ALA A 828 -29.91 -37.19 -2.39
C ALA A 828 -28.75 -36.19 -2.23
N ILE A 829 -28.45 -35.76 -1.00
CA ILE A 829 -27.32 -34.86 -0.70
C ILE A 829 -25.99 -35.47 -1.15
N LEU A 830 -25.75 -36.77 -0.89
CA LEU A 830 -24.53 -37.45 -1.33
C LEU A 830 -24.40 -37.51 -2.86
N ILE A 831 -25.52 -37.70 -3.57
CA ILE A 831 -25.55 -37.70 -5.04
C ILE A 831 -25.31 -36.29 -5.60
N GLU A 832 -25.98 -35.26 -5.06
CA GLU A 832 -25.80 -33.86 -5.48
C GLU A 832 -24.36 -33.38 -5.28
N CYS A 833 -23.75 -33.68 -4.12
CA CYS A 833 -22.35 -33.37 -3.85
C CYS A 833 -21.41 -34.10 -4.83
N GLY A 834 -21.66 -35.38 -5.12
CA GLY A 834 -20.86 -36.16 -6.07
C GLY A 834 -20.94 -35.64 -7.52
N VAL A 835 -22.14 -35.24 -7.96
CA VAL A 835 -22.36 -34.67 -9.30
C VAL A 835 -21.65 -33.32 -9.45
N LEU A 836 -21.80 -32.41 -8.48
CA LEU A 836 -21.10 -31.12 -8.49
C LEU A 836 -19.57 -31.29 -8.55
N TYR A 837 -19.02 -32.23 -7.78
CA TYR A 837 -17.59 -32.53 -7.79
C TYR A 837 -17.10 -33.13 -9.12
N THR A 838 -17.96 -33.92 -9.79
CA THR A 838 -17.65 -34.51 -11.10
C THR A 838 -17.64 -33.45 -12.21
N ILE A 839 -18.59 -32.51 -12.19
CA ILE A 839 -18.64 -31.36 -13.10
C ILE A 839 -17.38 -30.49 -12.91
N TYR A 840 -17.01 -30.20 -11.67
CA TYR A 840 -15.76 -29.49 -11.35
C TYR A 840 -14.53 -30.19 -11.96
N LEU A 841 -14.37 -31.50 -11.73
CA LEU A 841 -13.22 -32.25 -12.25
C LEU A 841 -13.15 -32.22 -13.79
N THR A 842 -14.30 -32.26 -14.46
CA THR A 842 -14.41 -32.24 -15.92
C THR A 842 -14.05 -30.87 -16.50
N LEU A 843 -14.50 -29.78 -15.87
CA LEU A 843 -14.13 -28.42 -16.26
C LEU A 843 -12.64 -28.15 -16.03
N ASN A 844 -12.09 -28.59 -14.90
CA ASN A 844 -10.67 -28.41 -14.58
C ASN A 844 -9.76 -29.13 -15.61
N LEU A 845 -10.13 -30.37 -15.98
CA LEU A 845 -9.47 -31.11 -17.06
C LEU A 845 -9.53 -30.40 -18.44
N ALA A 846 -10.59 -29.64 -18.73
CA ALA A 846 -10.75 -28.94 -19.99
C ALA A 846 -9.87 -27.67 -20.12
N PHE A 847 -9.55 -26.99 -19.01
CA PHE A 847 -8.82 -25.72 -19.00
C PHE A 847 -7.34 -25.82 -18.60
N LEU A 848 -6.81 -27.03 -18.37
CA LEU A 848 -5.42 -27.34 -18.00
C LEU A 848 -4.32 -26.66 -18.84
N LYS A 849 -4.61 -26.17 -20.05
CA LYS A 849 -3.64 -25.51 -20.95
C LYS A 849 -3.68 -23.97 -20.92
N GLN A 850 -4.53 -23.34 -20.11
CA GLN A 850 -4.61 -21.88 -19.98
C GLN A 850 -4.44 -21.45 -18.51
N PRO A 851 -3.25 -21.01 -18.08
CA PRO A 851 -2.95 -20.74 -16.67
C PRO A 851 -3.85 -19.68 -16.02
N SER A 852 -4.20 -18.63 -16.76
CA SER A 852 -5.10 -17.56 -16.31
C SER A 852 -6.55 -18.04 -16.13
N ALA A 853 -7.07 -18.81 -17.09
CA ALA A 853 -8.40 -19.41 -16.98
C ALA A 853 -8.47 -20.40 -15.81
N ASN A 854 -7.43 -21.24 -15.63
CA ASN A 854 -7.40 -22.24 -14.57
C ASN A 854 -7.40 -21.60 -13.17
N ALA A 855 -6.64 -20.53 -12.94
CA ALA A 855 -6.62 -19.82 -11.65
C ALA A 855 -7.98 -19.20 -11.27
N VAL A 856 -8.76 -18.75 -12.25
CA VAL A 856 -10.12 -18.23 -11.99
C VAL A 856 -11.13 -19.39 -11.83
N LEU A 857 -10.95 -20.50 -12.54
CA LEU A 857 -11.74 -21.72 -12.38
C LEU A 857 -11.55 -22.33 -10.97
N GLU A 858 -10.32 -22.33 -10.46
CA GLU A 858 -10.02 -22.70 -9.07
C GLU A 858 -10.72 -21.75 -8.09
N CYS A 859 -10.69 -20.42 -8.30
CA CYS A 859 -11.42 -19.47 -7.47
C CYS A 859 -12.94 -19.70 -7.47
N ALA A 860 -13.54 -20.04 -8.61
CA ALA A 860 -14.96 -20.37 -8.70
C ALA A 860 -15.28 -21.69 -7.96
N ALA A 861 -14.37 -22.67 -8.00
CA ALA A 861 -14.53 -23.92 -7.27
C ALA A 861 -14.49 -23.75 -5.74
N VAL A 862 -13.67 -22.81 -5.23
CA VAL A 862 -13.66 -22.44 -3.80
C VAL A 862 -15.06 -21.99 -3.33
N GLN A 863 -15.78 -21.24 -4.17
CA GLN A 863 -17.13 -20.75 -3.85
C GLN A 863 -18.17 -21.89 -3.88
N VAL A 864 -18.11 -22.80 -4.85
CA VAL A 864 -19.02 -23.97 -4.93
C VAL A 864 -18.84 -24.90 -3.73
N VAL A 865 -17.60 -25.18 -3.32
CA VAL A 865 -17.31 -26.02 -2.14
C VAL A 865 -17.77 -25.35 -0.83
N GLY A 866 -17.72 -24.01 -0.73
CA GLY A 866 -18.26 -23.26 0.41
C GLY A 866 -19.79 -23.27 0.54
N ILE A 867 -20.52 -23.46 -0.56
CA ILE A 867 -22.00 -23.55 -0.54
C ILE A 867 -22.49 -24.88 0.04
N VAL A 868 -21.75 -25.98 -0.16
CA VAL A 868 -22.18 -27.33 0.24
C VAL A 868 -22.44 -27.45 1.77
N PRO A 869 -21.55 -27.02 2.68
CA PRO A 869 -21.84 -26.98 4.12
C PRO A 869 -23.08 -26.14 4.45
N THR A 870 -23.29 -25.04 3.74
CA THR A 870 -24.38 -24.09 3.97
C THR A 870 -25.74 -24.69 3.60
N LEU A 871 -25.85 -25.35 2.43
CA LEU A 871 -27.04 -26.12 2.04
C LEU A 871 -27.36 -27.24 3.03
N ILE A 872 -26.33 -27.94 3.51
CA ILE A 872 -26.47 -28.99 4.53
C ILE A 872 -27.03 -28.40 5.85
N VAL A 873 -26.56 -27.23 6.28
CA VAL A 873 -27.07 -26.55 7.48
C VAL A 873 -28.53 -26.13 7.33
N VAL A 874 -28.92 -25.53 6.20
CA VAL A 874 -30.31 -25.10 5.93
C VAL A 874 -31.27 -26.30 5.92
N GLN A 875 -30.93 -27.36 5.18
CA GLN A 875 -31.79 -28.56 5.10
C GLN A 875 -31.85 -29.33 6.44
N VAL A 876 -30.79 -29.31 7.25
CA VAL A 876 -30.80 -29.90 8.61
C VAL A 876 -31.62 -29.06 9.59
N GLY A 877 -31.61 -27.72 9.48
CA GLY A 877 -32.48 -26.84 10.24
C GLY A 877 -33.95 -27.09 9.95
N LEU A 878 -34.32 -27.14 8.66
CA LEU A 878 -35.68 -27.47 8.22
C LEU A 878 -36.08 -28.91 8.59
N GLY A 879 -35.15 -29.87 8.53
CA GLY A 879 -35.35 -31.26 8.95
C GLY A 879 -35.60 -31.45 10.46
N ARG A 880 -35.21 -30.48 11.30
CA ARG A 880 -35.59 -30.39 12.73
C ARG A 880 -36.92 -29.66 12.96
N SER A 881 -37.38 -28.84 12.01
CA SER A 881 -38.69 -28.15 12.11
C SER A 881 -39.87 -29.13 11.98
N ALA A 882 -39.73 -30.18 11.17
CA ALA A 882 -40.78 -31.15 10.88
C ALA A 882 -41.10 -32.17 12.00
N SER A 883 -40.73 -31.89 13.26
CA SER A 883 -41.00 -32.77 14.42
C SER A 883 -42.03 -32.20 15.39
N TYR A 884 -42.96 -31.37 14.91
CA TYR A 884 -44.12 -30.88 15.65
C TYR A 884 -45.38 -30.91 14.75
N ASP A 885 -45.99 -32.08 14.67
CA ASP A 885 -47.45 -32.20 14.55
C ASP A 885 -47.91 -32.99 15.79
N HIS A 886 -48.96 -32.50 16.45
CA HIS A 886 -49.44 -33.05 17.72
C HIS A 886 -50.22 -34.36 17.54
N GLY A 887 -50.10 -35.27 18.51
CA GLY A 887 -51.05 -36.37 18.68
C GLY A 887 -50.44 -37.68 19.19
N ASP A 888 -50.63 -37.90 20.48
CA ASP A 888 -50.76 -39.20 21.17
C ASP A 888 -49.52 -39.82 21.83
N GLU A 889 -49.37 -39.52 23.13
CA GLU A 889 -48.64 -40.35 24.10
C GLU A 889 -49.54 -41.48 24.62
N VAL A 890 -48.95 -42.66 24.85
CA VAL A 890 -49.39 -43.58 25.93
C VAL A 890 -48.14 -44.05 26.68
N PRO A 891 -48.05 -43.87 28.01
CA PRO A 891 -46.83 -44.11 28.78
C PRO A 891 -46.77 -45.53 29.37
N LEU A 892 -45.55 -45.97 29.69
CA LEU A 892 -45.31 -47.06 30.65
C LEU A 892 -44.21 -46.64 31.63
N ARG A 893 -44.53 -46.69 32.93
CA ARG A 893 -43.60 -46.40 34.03
C ARG A 893 -43.71 -47.49 35.10
N ASP A 894 -42.56 -48.04 35.47
CA ASP A 894 -42.17 -48.75 36.70
C ASP A 894 -43.20 -49.64 37.45
N SER A 895 -42.87 -50.94 37.58
CA SER A 895 -43.07 -51.66 38.84
C SER A 895 -42.08 -52.82 39.05
N PHE A 896 -41.57 -52.92 40.27
CA PHE A 896 -40.55 -53.86 40.77
C PHE A 896 -41.14 -55.24 41.23
N ILE A 897 -40.24 -56.23 41.41
CA ILE A 897 -40.26 -57.34 42.42
C ILE A 897 -40.97 -58.70 42.14
N VAL A 898 -40.15 -59.74 41.87
CA VAL A 898 -39.97 -61.03 42.60
C VAL A 898 -41.24 -61.74 43.16
N LYS A 899 -41.63 -63.00 42.79
CA LYS A 899 -40.97 -64.30 43.11
C LYS A 899 -41.74 -65.54 42.55
N ARG A 900 -40.99 -66.61 42.20
CA ARG A 900 -41.28 -68.07 42.21
C ARG A 900 -42.64 -68.68 41.77
N ASP A 901 -42.51 -69.56 40.77
CA ASP A 901 -42.89 -71.00 40.71
C ASP A 901 -44.36 -71.50 40.75
N SER A 902 -44.58 -72.49 39.87
CA SER A 902 -45.62 -73.54 39.81
C SER A 902 -47.06 -73.24 39.29
N GLU A 903 -47.27 -73.70 38.05
CA GLU A 903 -48.43 -74.45 37.52
C GLU A 903 -49.82 -73.78 37.34
N SER A 904 -50.64 -74.44 36.51
CA SER A 904 -51.86 -74.00 35.79
C SER A 904 -53.17 -74.31 36.55
N PRO A 905 -54.42 -74.13 36.04
CA PRO A 905 -54.87 -73.62 34.72
C PRO A 905 -56.11 -72.63 34.72
N ASP A 906 -56.41 -72.11 33.51
CA ASP A 906 -57.74 -71.80 32.90
C ASP A 906 -58.77 -70.72 33.39
N VAL A 907 -59.26 -69.95 32.38
CA VAL A 907 -60.68 -69.53 32.09
C VAL A 907 -61.34 -68.25 32.72
N SER A 908 -61.34 -67.15 31.93
CA SER A 908 -62.50 -66.24 31.60
C SER A 908 -63.06 -65.19 32.64
N PRO A 909 -64.04 -64.27 32.31
CA PRO A 909 -64.11 -63.29 31.19
C PRO A 909 -64.79 -61.88 31.47
N GLN A 910 -64.73 -60.93 30.50
CA GLN A 910 -65.74 -59.84 30.17
C GLN A 910 -65.98 -58.64 31.18
N GLN A 911 -66.51 -57.42 30.87
CA GLN A 911 -67.09 -56.72 29.67
C GLN A 911 -67.23 -55.15 29.79
N TYR A 912 -67.45 -54.42 28.66
CA TYR A 912 -68.15 -53.09 28.37
C TYR A 912 -67.72 -51.66 28.89
N ARG A 913 -67.17 -50.82 27.97
CA ARG A 913 -67.63 -49.50 27.34
C ARG A 913 -67.87 -48.13 28.13
N PRO A 914 -68.00 -46.94 27.44
CA PRO A 914 -67.37 -45.62 27.82
C PRO A 914 -68.31 -44.36 27.97
N PRO A 915 -67.78 -43.11 28.18
CA PRO A 915 -68.12 -41.90 27.35
C PRO A 915 -67.03 -40.73 27.23
N LEU A 916 -67.42 -39.45 26.96
CA LEU A 916 -66.64 -38.29 26.37
C LEU A 916 -66.49 -36.96 27.21
N PHE A 917 -65.35 -36.22 27.08
CA PHE A 917 -65.04 -34.74 26.88
C PHE A 917 -65.72 -33.53 27.69
N PRO A 918 -65.33 -32.20 27.60
CA PRO A 918 -64.23 -31.48 28.35
C PRO A 918 -64.56 -30.05 29.02
N PRO A 919 -63.89 -28.86 28.79
CA PRO A 919 -62.94 -28.17 29.73
C PRO A 919 -63.10 -26.60 29.93
N SER A 920 -62.10 -25.91 30.54
CA SER A 920 -61.82 -24.43 30.51
C SER A 920 -60.38 -24.09 31.05
N GLY A 921 -59.77 -22.88 31.02
CA GLY A 921 -60.01 -21.59 30.31
C GLY A 921 -59.20 -20.33 30.83
N TYR A 922 -58.93 -19.34 29.95
CA TYR A 922 -58.79 -17.86 30.17
C TYR A 922 -57.51 -17.09 30.71
N ARG A 923 -56.99 -16.16 29.85
CA ARG A 923 -56.52 -14.73 29.99
C ARG A 923 -55.59 -14.12 31.11
N SER A 924 -54.43 -13.61 30.66
CA SER A 924 -53.93 -12.19 30.56
C SER A 924 -53.48 -11.25 31.73
N TYR A 925 -52.43 -10.46 31.41
CA TYR A 925 -52.07 -9.04 31.78
C TYR A 925 -50.98 -8.69 32.85
N HIS A 926 -50.27 -7.58 32.54
CA HIS A 926 -49.44 -6.64 33.32
C HIS A 926 -47.88 -6.76 33.45
N GLN A 927 -47.24 -5.63 33.08
CA GLN A 927 -45.92 -5.08 33.46
C GLN A 927 -46.07 -4.23 34.77
N PRO A 928 -45.02 -3.75 35.52
CA PRO A 928 -43.82 -3.07 34.96
C PRO A 928 -42.48 -3.05 35.79
N MET A 929 -41.48 -2.33 35.22
CA MET A 929 -40.49 -1.41 35.86
C MET A 929 -39.17 -1.85 36.55
N TYR A 930 -38.10 -1.18 36.07
CA TYR A 930 -36.91 -0.58 36.72
C TYR A 930 -35.68 -1.39 37.23
N HIS A 931 -34.51 -0.80 36.89
CA HIS A 931 -33.15 -0.80 37.49
C HIS A 931 -32.63 -2.03 38.26
N THR A 932 -31.37 -2.45 38.11
CA THR A 932 -30.15 -1.73 37.67
C THR A 932 -29.36 -2.47 36.61
#